data_AF-A0A150F3K5-F1
#
_entry.id   AF-A0A150F3K5-F1
#
_cell.length_a   1.000
_cell.length_b   1.000
_cell.length_c   1.000
_cell.angle_alpha   90.00
_cell.angle_beta   90.00
_cell.angle_gamma   90.00
#
_symmetry.space_group_name_H-M   'P 1'
#
loop_
_entity.id
_entity.type
_entity.pdbx_description
1 polymer ?
#
loop_
_entity_poly.entity_id
_entity_poly.type
_entity_poly.pdbx_seq_one_letter_code
_entity_poly.pdbx_strand_id
1 'polypeptide(L)'
;MKLLAITSCPNGIAHTYMAAENLQKAADRLGVDIKVETQGGIGVENKLTEEEIREADAIIIAADRSVNKDRFIGKKLLAVGVQDGIRKPEDLIQKALSGDIPVYRSASKSESNNQQEKKQNPIYRHLMNGVSFMVPFIVVGGLLIAVALTLGGEKTPKGLVIPDESFWKTIEQIGSASFSFMIPILAGYIAYSIADKPGLVPGMIGGYIAATGSFYGSASGAGFLGGMIAGFLAGYAALGIKKLKVPKAIQPIMPIIIIPVFASLIVGLAFVFLIGAPVAQIFASLTVWLAGMKGSSSILLALILGAMISFDMGGPVNKVAFLFGSAMIGEGNYEIMGPIAVSICIPPIGLGIATFFGKRKFAASEREMGKASFTMGLFGITEGAIPFAAQDPLRVIPSIMAGSMTGSVIAMIGHVGDRVAHGGPIVAVLGAVDHVLMFFIAVIAGSLVTALLVNVLKKDMTDASPVISEAAPPAGPSEAAAAKETKQPIQAESQKAEMMEIKKLADIISTELIEPHLSGETRDDIIDEMIQKLSRGGVLLSEKGFKQAILDREQQGSTAIGMNIAIPHGKSEAVMKPSVAFGIKRSGVDWNSLDGSEAKLIFMIAVPKESGGNQHLKILQMLSRKLMDDSYRKRLLSVRTKEEAYELLDEII
;
A
#
# COMPACT_ATOMS: atom_id res chain seq x y z
N MET A 1 3.14 39.38 1.26
CA MET A 1 3.57 37.97 1.29
C MET A 1 2.34 37.12 1.54
N LYS A 2 2.13 36.06 0.75
CA LYS A 2 0.98 35.16 0.84
C LYS A 2 1.42 33.85 1.48
N LEU A 3 0.95 33.61 2.70
CA LEU A 3 1.24 32.40 3.44
C LEU A 3 0.07 31.43 3.34
N LEU A 4 0.37 30.13 3.29
CA LEU A 4 -0.64 29.10 3.52
C LEU A 4 -0.25 28.29 4.75
N ALA A 5 -1.24 27.77 5.46
CA ALA A 5 -0.99 26.85 6.55
C ALA A 5 -1.88 25.61 6.51
N ILE A 6 -1.38 24.50 7.08
CA ILE A 6 -2.16 23.31 7.38
C ILE A 6 -2.09 23.05 8.88
N THR A 7 -3.24 22.79 9.49
CA THR A 7 -3.31 22.36 10.89
C THR A 7 -3.95 20.98 10.99
N SER A 8 -3.42 20.09 11.84
CA SER A 8 -3.99 18.75 12.03
C SER A 8 -3.62 18.12 13.37
N CYS A 9 -4.60 17.60 14.12
CA CYS A 9 -4.40 16.87 15.36
C CYS A 9 -5.14 15.52 15.30
N PRO A 10 -4.51 14.38 15.65
CA PRO A 10 -5.16 13.06 15.59
C PRO A 10 -6.37 12.93 16.54
N ASN A 11 -6.31 13.63 17.69
CA ASN A 11 -7.24 13.44 18.81
C ASN A 11 -8.39 14.45 18.87
N GLY A 12 -8.46 15.49 18.03
CA GLY A 12 -9.58 16.40 18.18
C GLY A 12 -9.59 17.68 17.37
N ILE A 13 -10.83 18.15 17.26
CA ILE A 13 -11.33 19.38 16.64
C ILE A 13 -10.79 20.61 17.40
N ALA A 14 -10.55 20.56 18.71
CA ALA A 14 -10.11 21.74 19.46
C ALA A 14 -8.71 22.23 19.05
N HIS A 15 -7.69 21.37 19.14
CA HIS A 15 -6.31 21.78 18.87
C HIS A 15 -6.07 22.21 17.42
N THR A 16 -6.70 21.53 16.45
CA THR A 16 -6.60 21.91 15.04
C THR A 16 -7.16 23.32 14.79
N TYR A 17 -8.33 23.64 15.34
CA TYR A 17 -9.00 24.92 15.08
C TYR A 17 -8.42 26.03 15.95
N MET A 18 -7.95 25.72 17.15
CA MET A 18 -7.17 26.64 17.96
C MET A 18 -5.86 27.03 17.27
N ALA A 19 -5.12 26.07 16.71
CA ALA A 19 -3.92 26.37 15.93
C ALA A 19 -4.24 27.27 14.74
N ALA A 20 -5.32 26.96 14.02
CA ALA A 20 -5.75 27.75 12.86
C ALA A 20 -6.19 29.17 13.24
N GLU A 21 -6.99 29.32 14.30
CA GLU A 21 -7.46 30.61 14.79
C GLU A 21 -6.29 31.46 15.32
N ASN A 22 -5.33 30.83 16.00
CA ASN A 22 -4.15 31.53 16.53
C ASN A 22 -3.19 31.97 15.41
N LEU A 23 -2.96 31.11 14.41
CA LEU A 23 -2.21 31.49 13.20
C LEU A 23 -2.88 32.62 12.44
N GLN A 24 -4.21 32.58 12.27
CA GLN A 24 -4.95 33.65 11.59
C GLN A 24 -4.83 34.98 12.35
N LYS A 25 -5.07 34.98 13.67
CA LYS A 25 -4.93 36.18 14.51
C LYS A 25 -3.52 36.76 14.51
N ALA A 26 -2.50 35.90 14.52
CA ALA A 26 -1.11 36.32 14.46
C ALA A 26 -0.77 36.94 13.10
N ALA A 27 -1.28 36.38 12.00
CA ALA A 27 -1.10 36.94 10.66
C ALA A 27 -1.77 38.30 10.51
N ASP A 28 -3.00 38.45 11.03
CA ASP A 28 -3.73 39.74 11.03
C ASP A 28 -2.93 40.82 11.79
N ARG A 29 -2.32 40.47 12.94
CA ARG A 29 -1.46 41.39 13.71
C ARG A 29 -0.19 41.79 12.97
N LEU A 30 0.38 40.86 12.21
CA LEU A 30 1.63 41.07 11.45
C LEU A 30 1.38 41.63 10.05
N GLY A 31 0.13 41.87 9.65
CA GLY A 31 -0.24 42.39 8.33
C GLY A 31 0.04 41.42 7.19
N VAL A 32 -0.03 40.11 7.44
CA VAL A 32 0.26 39.06 6.47
C VAL A 32 -1.02 38.35 6.04
N ASP A 33 -1.18 38.14 4.73
CA ASP A 33 -2.28 37.32 4.21
C ASP A 33 -1.98 35.84 4.43
N ILE A 34 -2.84 35.15 5.20
CA ILE A 34 -2.74 33.72 5.46
C ILE A 34 -4.07 33.01 5.20
N LYS A 35 -4.01 31.84 4.54
CA LYS A 35 -5.13 30.90 4.47
C LYS A 35 -4.75 29.59 5.16
N VAL A 36 -5.58 29.15 6.10
CA VAL A 36 -5.35 27.92 6.87
C VAL A 36 -6.32 26.81 6.47
N GLU A 37 -5.79 25.70 5.95
CA GLU A 37 -6.51 24.43 5.78
C GLU A 37 -6.50 23.66 7.10
N THR A 38 -7.69 23.28 7.58
CA THR A 38 -7.85 22.55 8.85
C THR A 38 -8.21 21.10 8.56
N GLN A 39 -7.42 20.16 9.07
CA GLN A 39 -7.66 18.72 8.92
C GLN A 39 -8.02 18.09 10.28
N GLY A 40 -9.22 18.42 10.78
CA GLY A 40 -9.67 18.04 12.12
C GLY A 40 -10.61 16.82 12.14
N GLY A 41 -11.30 16.61 13.27
CA GLY A 41 -12.31 15.55 13.42
C GLY A 41 -13.52 15.69 12.49
N ILE A 42 -13.76 16.89 11.96
CA ILE A 42 -14.79 17.17 10.96
C ILE A 42 -14.32 16.79 9.55
N GLY A 43 -13.02 16.54 9.34
CA GLY A 43 -12.39 16.29 8.04
C GLY A 43 -11.59 17.50 7.54
N VAL A 44 -11.29 17.54 6.24
CA VAL A 44 -10.56 18.68 5.63
C VAL A 44 -11.53 19.84 5.37
N GLU A 45 -11.22 21.03 5.87
CA GLU A 45 -11.90 22.29 5.59
C GLU A 45 -10.92 23.35 5.07
N ASN A 46 -11.44 24.35 4.35
CA ASN A 46 -10.63 25.41 3.71
C ASN A 46 -9.48 24.87 2.85
N LYS A 47 -9.71 23.75 2.17
CA LYS A 47 -8.70 23.06 1.36
C LYS A 47 -7.97 24.02 0.43
N LEU A 48 -6.64 23.94 0.44
CA LEU A 48 -5.76 24.72 -0.41
C LEU A 48 -5.88 24.24 -1.87
N THR A 49 -6.05 25.20 -2.79
CA THR A 49 -6.11 24.93 -4.23
C THR A 49 -4.70 24.93 -4.85
N GLU A 50 -4.52 24.30 -6.00
CA GLU A 50 -3.22 24.32 -6.71
C GLU A 50 -2.77 25.74 -7.06
N GLU A 51 -3.72 26.62 -7.41
CA GLU A 51 -3.47 28.03 -7.71
C GLU A 51 -2.94 28.76 -6.47
N GLU A 52 -3.61 28.61 -5.32
CA GLU A 52 -3.17 29.19 -4.05
C GLU A 52 -1.78 28.71 -3.66
N ILE A 53 -1.52 27.41 -3.82
CA ILE A 53 -0.21 26.83 -3.51
C ILE A 53 0.86 27.40 -4.44
N ARG A 54 0.56 27.56 -5.73
CA ARG A 54 1.49 28.16 -6.70
C ARG A 54 1.81 29.62 -6.39
N GLU A 55 0.85 30.38 -5.88
CA GLU A 55 1.04 31.79 -5.50
C GLU A 55 1.65 31.97 -4.10
N ALA A 56 1.65 30.93 -3.27
CA ALA A 56 2.16 31.02 -1.90
C ALA A 56 3.68 31.23 -1.87
N ASP A 57 4.12 32.15 -1.01
CA ASP A 57 5.52 32.44 -0.75
C ASP A 57 6.14 31.40 0.22
N ALA A 58 5.35 30.95 1.20
CA ALA A 58 5.73 29.91 2.15
C ALA A 58 4.51 29.16 2.71
N ILE A 59 4.76 27.92 3.15
CA ILE A 59 3.78 26.99 3.70
C ILE A 59 4.15 26.64 5.15
N ILE A 60 3.20 26.77 6.08
CA ILE A 60 3.36 26.36 7.48
C ILE A 60 2.50 25.12 7.75
N ILE A 61 3.11 23.99 8.12
CA ILE A 61 2.39 22.79 8.55
C ILE A 61 2.52 22.69 10.07
N ALA A 62 1.43 22.91 10.81
CA ALA A 62 1.33 22.69 12.25
C ALA A 62 0.47 21.45 12.52
N ALA A 63 1.08 20.26 12.44
CA ALA A 63 0.36 19.00 12.42
C ALA A 63 1.06 17.87 13.19
N ASP A 64 0.27 17.13 13.97
CA ASP A 64 0.70 15.88 14.63
C ASP A 64 0.23 14.63 13.85
N ARG A 65 -0.48 14.82 12.74
CA ARG A 65 -0.91 13.78 11.80
C ARG A 65 -0.09 13.90 10.51
N SER A 66 0.13 12.78 9.83
CA SER A 66 0.70 12.79 8.48
C SER A 66 -0.15 13.61 7.50
N VAL A 67 0.49 14.61 6.87
CA VAL A 67 -0.08 15.51 5.85
C VAL A 67 0.60 15.20 4.52
N ASN A 68 -0.15 15.14 3.42
CA ASN A 68 0.43 14.99 2.08
C ASN A 68 1.25 16.25 1.72
N LYS A 69 2.58 16.11 1.67
CA LYS A 69 3.51 17.19 1.36
C LYS A 69 3.83 17.29 -0.14
N ASP A 70 3.48 16.30 -0.95
CA ASP A 70 3.83 16.22 -2.38
C ASP A 70 3.31 17.41 -3.19
N ARG A 71 2.17 17.98 -2.77
CA ARG A 71 1.61 19.18 -3.41
C ARG A 71 2.41 20.47 -3.15
N PHE A 72 3.40 20.44 -2.26
CA PHE A 72 4.22 21.60 -1.90
C PHE A 72 5.67 21.49 -2.39
N ILE A 73 5.96 20.57 -3.32
CA ILE A 73 7.30 20.44 -3.92
C ILE A 73 7.70 21.77 -4.57
N GLY A 74 8.90 22.24 -4.25
CA GLY A 74 9.43 23.53 -4.72
C GLY A 74 9.00 24.74 -3.88
N LYS A 75 8.19 24.57 -2.84
CA LYS A 75 7.77 25.65 -1.93
C LYS A 75 8.59 25.67 -0.65
N LYS A 76 8.81 26.88 -0.10
CA LYS A 76 9.38 27.05 1.24
C LYS A 76 8.41 26.48 2.26
N LEU A 77 8.85 25.52 3.07
CA LEU A 77 7.95 24.75 3.94
C LEU A 77 8.52 24.63 5.35
N LEU A 78 7.73 25.08 6.32
CA LEU A 78 7.99 24.95 7.75
C LEU A 78 7.04 23.91 8.34
N ALA A 79 7.54 22.82 8.92
CA ALA A 79 6.71 21.79 9.55
C ALA A 79 7.01 21.68 11.05
N VAL A 80 5.97 21.74 11.87
CA VAL A 80 6.00 21.71 13.34
C VAL A 80 4.80 20.93 13.88
N GLY A 81 4.81 20.61 15.18
CA GLY A 81 3.66 20.01 15.85
C GLY A 81 2.48 20.99 15.99
N VAL A 82 1.27 20.46 16.18
CA VAL A 82 0.06 21.31 16.29
C VAL A 82 0.13 22.25 17.50
N GLN A 83 0.82 21.84 18.57
CA GLN A 83 1.00 22.64 19.79
C GLN A 83 1.80 23.91 19.54
N ASP A 84 2.79 23.89 18.65
CA ASP A 84 3.54 25.10 18.28
C ASP A 84 2.64 26.07 17.50
N GLY A 85 1.75 25.57 16.64
CA GLY A 85 0.73 26.39 15.98
C GLY A 85 -0.24 27.06 16.94
N ILE A 86 -0.45 26.48 18.14
CA ILE A 86 -1.28 27.08 19.19
C ILE A 86 -0.48 28.10 20.00
N ARG A 87 0.73 27.74 20.44
CA ARG A 87 1.48 28.50 21.45
C ARG A 87 2.41 29.56 20.89
N LYS A 88 2.90 29.39 19.65
CA LYS A 88 3.94 30.23 19.05
C LYS A 88 3.58 30.68 17.62
N PRO A 89 2.34 31.14 17.35
CA PRO A 89 1.91 31.45 15.98
C PRO A 89 2.67 32.64 15.36
N GLU A 90 3.00 33.68 16.13
CA GLU A 90 3.79 34.82 15.62
C GLU A 90 5.20 34.39 15.19
N ASP A 91 5.89 33.56 16.00
CA ASP A 91 7.24 33.07 15.69
C ASP A 91 7.27 32.25 14.40
N LEU A 92 6.25 31.40 14.18
CA LEU A 92 6.14 30.59 12.98
C LEU A 92 5.93 31.44 11.73
N ILE A 93 5.11 32.48 11.82
CA ILE A 93 4.89 33.43 10.72
C ILE A 93 6.16 34.23 10.45
N GLN A 94 6.83 34.74 11.48
CA GLN A 94 8.09 35.47 11.31
C GLN A 94 9.20 34.62 10.69
N LYS A 95 9.32 33.35 11.07
CA LYS A 95 10.23 32.40 10.41
C LYS A 95 9.87 32.15 8.95
N ALA A 96 8.57 32.10 8.62
CA ALA A 96 8.14 31.99 7.24
C ALA A 96 8.46 33.26 6.44
N LEU A 97 8.28 34.44 7.05
CA LEU A 97 8.57 35.76 6.47
C LEU A 97 10.06 36.02 6.27
N SER A 98 10.92 35.58 7.18
CA SER A 98 12.38 35.76 7.07
C SER A 98 12.94 35.00 5.87
N GLY A 99 12.22 33.98 5.39
CA GLY A 99 12.60 33.18 4.25
C GLY A 99 13.69 32.15 4.54
N ASP A 100 14.13 32.03 5.80
CA ASP A 100 15.11 31.08 6.33
C ASP A 100 14.45 29.73 6.66
N ILE A 101 13.70 29.21 5.69
CA ILE A 101 13.02 27.92 5.77
C ILE A 101 13.30 27.13 4.49
N PRO A 102 13.58 25.82 4.59
CA PRO A 102 14.03 25.03 3.45
C PRO A 102 12.94 24.91 2.39
N VAL A 103 13.37 24.87 1.13
CA VAL A 103 12.48 24.52 0.01
C VAL A 103 12.24 23.02 0.04
N TYR A 104 10.97 22.62 0.13
CA TYR A 104 10.60 21.21 0.16
C TYR A 104 10.89 20.55 -1.20
N ARG A 105 11.67 19.48 -1.19
CA ARG A 105 11.91 18.60 -2.34
C ARG A 105 11.48 17.18 -1.95
N SER A 106 10.73 16.51 -2.82
CA SER A 106 10.37 15.10 -2.60
C SER A 106 11.62 14.22 -2.72
N ALA A 107 11.77 13.27 -1.79
CA ALA A 107 12.87 12.31 -1.77
C ALA A 107 12.67 11.11 -2.74
N SER A 108 11.74 11.19 -3.70
CA SER A 108 11.57 10.16 -4.74
C SER A 108 10.88 10.72 -5.97
N LYS A 109 11.66 10.98 -7.02
CA LYS A 109 11.26 10.81 -8.42
C LYS A 109 12.50 10.92 -9.31
N SER A 110 13.02 9.77 -9.75
CA SER A 110 13.59 9.71 -11.09
C SER A 110 12.54 10.24 -12.06
N GLU A 111 12.99 10.99 -13.05
CA GLU A 111 12.18 11.60 -14.11
C GLU A 111 11.05 10.68 -14.57
N SER A 112 9.85 10.94 -14.04
CA SER A 112 8.62 10.46 -14.63
C SER A 112 8.13 11.60 -15.49
N ASN A 113 8.27 11.39 -16.79
CA ASN A 113 7.64 12.17 -17.84
C ASN A 113 6.28 12.69 -17.39
N ASN A 114 5.99 13.96 -17.71
CA ASN A 114 4.69 14.63 -17.58
C ASN A 114 3.58 13.87 -18.33
N GLN A 115 3.18 12.71 -17.83
CA GLN A 115 1.85 12.18 -18.06
C GLN A 115 0.99 12.78 -16.96
N GLN A 116 0.20 13.78 -17.33
CA GLN A 116 -1.01 14.12 -16.59
C GLN A 116 -1.73 12.82 -16.26
N GLU A 117 -1.67 12.37 -15.01
CA GLU A 117 -2.60 11.36 -14.52
C GLU A 117 -4.00 11.89 -14.84
N LYS A 118 -4.70 11.22 -15.77
CA LYS A 118 -6.10 11.52 -16.04
C LYS A 118 -6.80 11.51 -14.69
N LYS A 119 -7.32 12.67 -14.27
CA LYS A 119 -8.12 12.82 -13.04
C LYS A 119 -9.16 11.71 -13.02
N GLN A 120 -8.92 10.68 -12.20
CA GLN A 120 -9.83 9.56 -12.06
C GLN A 120 -11.20 10.10 -11.65
N ASN A 121 -12.27 9.54 -12.21
CA ASN A 121 -13.63 9.99 -11.94
C ASN A 121 -13.88 9.96 -10.40
N PRO A 122 -14.33 11.06 -9.78
CA PRO A 122 -14.57 11.14 -8.34
C PRO A 122 -15.48 10.00 -7.84
N ILE A 123 -16.53 9.66 -8.58
CA ILE A 123 -17.48 8.59 -8.24
C ILE A 123 -16.75 7.25 -8.20
N TYR A 124 -15.93 6.96 -9.22
CA TYR A 124 -15.13 5.75 -9.29
C TYR A 124 -14.17 5.65 -8.09
N ARG A 125 -13.51 6.75 -7.71
CA ARG A 125 -12.62 6.77 -6.54
C ARG A 125 -13.35 6.43 -5.23
N HIS A 126 -14.53 7.01 -5.04
CA HIS A 126 -15.34 6.74 -3.84
C HIS A 126 -15.80 5.28 -3.78
N LEU A 127 -16.27 4.77 -4.92
CA LEU A 127 -16.67 3.37 -5.05
C LEU A 127 -15.49 2.43 -4.75
N MET A 128 -14.34 2.65 -5.38
CA MET A 128 -13.16 1.81 -5.18
C MET A 128 -12.67 1.84 -3.73
N ASN A 129 -12.81 2.96 -3.03
CA ASN A 129 -12.48 3.01 -1.61
C ASN A 129 -13.34 2.03 -0.82
N GLY A 130 -14.67 2.05 -0.98
CA GLY A 130 -15.57 1.09 -0.32
C GLY A 130 -15.19 -0.37 -0.60
N VAL A 131 -14.93 -0.65 -1.87
CA VAL A 131 -14.55 -1.97 -2.36
C VAL A 131 -13.28 -2.49 -1.70
N SER A 132 -12.22 -1.68 -1.68
CA SER A 132 -10.93 -2.12 -1.15
C SER A 132 -11.01 -2.51 0.32
N PHE A 133 -11.86 -1.84 1.11
CA PHE A 133 -12.09 -2.23 2.50
C PHE A 133 -13.05 -3.41 2.65
N MET A 134 -13.93 -3.65 1.68
CA MET A 134 -14.87 -4.77 1.66
C MET A 134 -14.20 -6.12 1.35
N VAL A 135 -13.29 -6.15 0.37
CA VAL A 135 -12.67 -7.40 -0.13
C VAL A 135 -12.09 -8.30 0.98
N PRO A 136 -11.31 -7.79 1.95
CA PRO A 136 -10.78 -8.62 3.03
C PRO A 136 -11.85 -9.39 3.82
N PHE A 137 -13.04 -8.81 4.03
CA PHE A 137 -14.14 -9.49 4.71
C PHE A 137 -14.70 -10.65 3.90
N ILE A 138 -14.78 -10.49 2.57
CA ILE A 138 -15.21 -11.56 1.67
C ILE A 138 -14.20 -12.69 1.64
N VAL A 139 -12.91 -12.36 1.56
CA VAL A 139 -11.83 -13.35 1.54
C VAL A 139 -11.82 -14.18 2.82
N VAL A 140 -11.83 -13.52 3.99
CA VAL A 140 -11.88 -14.22 5.28
C VAL A 140 -13.17 -15.03 5.41
N GLY A 141 -14.32 -14.45 5.07
CA GLY A 141 -15.62 -15.12 5.15
C GLY A 141 -15.68 -16.38 4.30
N GLY A 142 -15.33 -16.25 3.03
CA GLY A 142 -15.34 -17.35 2.06
C GLY A 142 -14.36 -18.46 2.42
N LEU A 143 -13.12 -18.11 2.79
CA LEU A 143 -12.11 -19.11 3.12
C LEU A 143 -12.47 -19.89 4.39
N LEU A 144 -13.00 -19.23 5.42
CA LEU A 144 -13.43 -19.92 6.64
C LEU A 144 -14.60 -20.88 6.37
N ILE A 145 -15.60 -20.45 5.60
CA ILE A 145 -16.72 -21.31 5.19
C ILE A 145 -16.22 -22.49 4.35
N ALA A 146 -15.33 -22.24 3.39
CA ALA A 146 -14.76 -23.27 2.52
C ALA A 146 -13.96 -24.33 3.30
N VAL A 147 -13.09 -23.89 4.21
CA VAL A 147 -12.31 -24.79 5.08
C VAL A 147 -13.22 -25.59 6.00
N ALA A 148 -14.23 -24.93 6.60
CA ALA A 148 -15.18 -25.59 7.48
C ALA A 148 -16.01 -26.67 6.75
N LEU A 149 -16.47 -26.38 5.53
CA LEU A 149 -17.16 -27.37 4.69
C LEU A 149 -16.23 -28.51 4.29
N THR A 150 -14.99 -28.21 3.92
CA THR A 150 -14.03 -29.20 3.41
C THR A 150 -13.59 -30.18 4.50
N LEU A 151 -13.30 -29.68 5.70
CA LEU A 151 -12.77 -30.48 6.80
C LEU A 151 -13.86 -31.03 7.73
N GLY A 152 -15.01 -30.35 7.79
CA GLY A 152 -16.09 -30.65 8.73
C GLY A 152 -17.44 -30.97 8.13
N GLY A 153 -17.58 -30.89 6.80
CA GLY A 153 -18.85 -31.17 6.13
C GLY A 153 -19.05 -32.65 5.87
N GLU A 154 -20.26 -33.13 6.16
CA GLU A 154 -20.71 -34.48 5.86
C GLU A 154 -21.53 -34.48 4.56
N LYS A 155 -21.38 -35.54 3.75
CA LYS A 155 -22.15 -35.68 2.51
C LYS A 155 -23.59 -36.01 2.83
N THR A 156 -24.50 -35.12 2.46
CA THR A 156 -25.94 -35.34 2.54
C THR A 156 -26.56 -35.31 1.13
N PRO A 157 -27.82 -35.78 0.96
CA PRO A 157 -28.55 -35.61 -0.30
C PRO A 157 -28.71 -34.15 -0.76
N LYS A 158 -28.50 -33.18 0.15
CA LYS A 158 -28.55 -31.73 -0.13
C LYS A 158 -27.17 -31.11 -0.40
N GLY A 159 -26.09 -31.91 -0.40
CA GLY A 159 -24.71 -31.45 -0.53
C GLY A 159 -23.88 -31.66 0.74
N LEU A 160 -22.69 -31.04 0.81
CA LEU A 160 -21.92 -31.01 2.05
C LEU A 160 -22.63 -30.13 3.08
N VAL A 161 -22.90 -30.67 4.26
CA VAL A 161 -23.51 -29.96 5.38
C VAL A 161 -22.64 -30.18 6.60
N ILE A 162 -22.33 -29.11 7.33
CA ILE A 162 -21.58 -29.19 8.58
C ILE A 162 -22.56 -29.53 9.70
N PRO A 163 -22.32 -30.58 10.51
CA PRO A 163 -23.17 -30.90 11.65
C PRO A 163 -23.23 -29.72 12.64
N ASP A 164 -24.43 -29.42 13.17
CA ASP A 164 -24.63 -28.22 14.00
C ASP A 164 -23.81 -28.22 15.31
N GLU A 165 -23.56 -29.39 15.89
CA GLU A 165 -22.77 -29.56 17.13
C GLU A 165 -21.25 -29.60 16.89
N SER A 166 -20.81 -29.43 15.64
CA SER A 166 -19.40 -29.53 15.24
C SER A 166 -18.62 -28.25 15.55
N PHE A 167 -17.34 -28.39 15.92
CA PHE A 167 -16.39 -27.27 15.95
C PHE A 167 -16.37 -26.49 14.62
N TRP A 168 -16.52 -27.19 13.49
CA TRP A 168 -16.52 -26.59 12.17
C TRP A 168 -17.75 -25.69 11.93
N LYS A 169 -18.87 -25.93 12.62
CA LYS A 169 -20.04 -25.06 12.54
C LYS A 169 -19.73 -23.67 13.09
N THR A 170 -18.96 -23.59 14.17
CA THR A 170 -18.47 -22.32 14.72
C THR A 170 -17.59 -21.59 13.71
N ILE A 171 -16.71 -22.30 12.98
CA ILE A 171 -15.87 -21.69 11.94
C ILE A 171 -16.71 -21.15 10.78
N GLU A 172 -17.74 -21.91 10.35
CA GLU A 172 -18.70 -21.46 9.33
C GLU A 172 -19.51 -20.24 9.78
N GLN A 173 -19.91 -20.18 11.05
CA GLN A 173 -20.59 -19.02 11.63
C GLN A 173 -19.69 -17.78 11.66
N ILE A 174 -18.40 -17.92 12.02
CA ILE A 174 -17.43 -16.82 11.96
C ILE A 174 -17.28 -16.32 10.52
N GLY A 175 -17.17 -17.24 9.55
CA GLY A 175 -17.11 -16.89 8.14
C GLY A 175 -18.38 -16.17 7.65
N SER A 176 -19.55 -16.65 8.06
CA SER A 176 -20.85 -16.06 7.75
C SER A 176 -21.00 -14.66 8.35
N ALA A 177 -20.54 -14.45 9.58
CA ALA A 177 -20.48 -13.13 10.20
C ALA A 177 -19.61 -12.17 9.38
N SER A 178 -18.42 -12.61 8.91
CA SER A 178 -17.55 -11.81 8.05
C SER A 178 -18.26 -11.38 6.76
N PHE A 179 -18.99 -12.29 6.10
CA PHE A 179 -19.81 -11.96 4.92
C PHE A 179 -20.90 -10.93 5.22
N SER A 180 -21.55 -11.02 6.38
CA SER A 180 -22.61 -10.07 6.74
C SER A 180 -22.13 -8.61 6.83
N PHE A 181 -20.83 -8.40 7.11
CA PHE A 181 -20.22 -7.07 7.14
C PHE A 181 -19.84 -6.52 5.76
N MET A 182 -19.85 -7.34 4.71
CA MET A 182 -19.44 -6.94 3.36
C MET A 182 -20.12 -5.66 2.88
N ILE A 183 -21.46 -5.65 2.84
CA ILE A 183 -22.26 -4.52 2.36
C ILE A 183 -22.18 -3.30 3.30
N PRO A 184 -22.27 -3.45 4.64
CA PRO A 184 -22.01 -2.35 5.58
C PRO A 184 -20.64 -1.69 5.40
N ILE A 185 -19.58 -2.49 5.22
CA ILE A 185 -18.21 -1.97 5.03
C ILE A 185 -18.09 -1.25 3.70
N LEU A 186 -18.62 -1.83 2.61
CA LEU A 186 -18.69 -1.16 1.30
C LEU A 186 -19.33 0.22 1.40
N ALA A 187 -20.55 0.28 1.94
CA ALA A 187 -21.32 1.52 2.07
C ALA A 187 -20.64 2.53 3.01
N GLY A 188 -20.15 2.06 4.16
CA GLY A 188 -19.43 2.85 5.14
C GLY A 188 -18.19 3.53 4.57
N TYR A 189 -17.37 2.79 3.82
CA TYR A 189 -16.14 3.33 3.25
C TYR A 189 -16.34 4.14 1.96
N ILE A 190 -17.45 3.94 1.23
CA ILE A 190 -17.91 4.91 0.22
C ILE A 190 -18.25 6.24 0.92
N ALA A 191 -19.10 6.19 1.94
CA ALA A 191 -19.53 7.39 2.66
C ALA A 191 -18.35 8.12 3.34
N TYR A 192 -17.44 7.36 3.95
CA TYR A 192 -16.20 7.87 4.53
C TYR A 192 -15.33 8.61 3.51
N SER A 193 -15.23 8.08 2.29
CA SER A 193 -14.42 8.73 1.25
C SER A 193 -15.01 10.06 0.75
N ILE A 194 -16.30 10.32 1.01
CA ILE A 194 -17.03 11.54 0.63
C ILE A 194 -17.06 12.55 1.78
N ALA A 195 -17.33 12.08 3.01
CA ALA A 195 -17.59 12.94 4.17
C ALA A 195 -16.62 12.76 5.35
N ASP A 196 -15.53 12.01 5.17
CA ASP A 196 -14.58 11.61 6.22
C ASP A 196 -15.24 10.77 7.33
N LYS A 197 -14.64 10.73 8.53
CA LYS A 197 -15.12 9.96 9.70
C LYS A 197 -16.63 10.12 9.96
N PRO A 198 -17.24 11.31 9.88
CA PRO A 198 -18.68 11.49 10.12
C PRO A 198 -19.60 10.68 9.20
N GLY A 199 -19.15 10.36 7.98
CA GLY A 199 -19.94 9.57 7.02
C GLY A 199 -19.93 8.07 7.29
N LEU A 200 -18.98 7.57 8.09
CA LEU A 200 -18.75 6.12 8.25
C LEU A 200 -19.95 5.40 8.86
N VAL A 201 -20.43 5.87 10.01
CA VAL A 201 -21.55 5.25 10.73
C VAL A 201 -22.86 5.29 9.91
N PRO A 202 -23.28 6.44 9.34
CA PRO A 202 -24.43 6.49 8.44
C PRO A 202 -24.32 5.52 7.27
N GLY A 203 -23.12 5.41 6.66
CA GLY A 203 -22.88 4.48 5.56
C GLY A 203 -23.01 3.02 5.99
N MET A 204 -22.44 2.63 7.13
CA MET A 204 -22.55 1.26 7.65
C MET A 204 -23.99 0.89 8.00
N ILE A 205 -24.72 1.78 8.68
CA ILE A 205 -26.14 1.58 9.00
C ILE A 205 -26.98 1.46 7.73
N GLY A 206 -26.77 2.38 6.77
CA GLY A 206 -27.45 2.35 5.48
C GLY A 206 -27.16 1.07 4.70
N GLY A 207 -25.90 0.62 4.69
CA GLY A 207 -25.50 -0.63 4.05
C GLY A 207 -26.11 -1.87 4.72
N TYR A 208 -26.19 -1.88 6.06
CA TYR A 208 -26.85 -2.95 6.80
C TYR A 208 -28.34 -3.02 6.51
N ILE A 209 -29.03 -1.86 6.51
CA ILE A 209 -30.43 -1.76 6.11
C ILE A 209 -30.58 -2.26 4.67
N ALA A 210 -29.74 -1.81 3.74
CA ALA A 210 -29.78 -2.24 2.35
C ALA A 210 -29.61 -3.76 2.18
N ALA A 211 -28.75 -4.40 2.98
CA ALA A 211 -28.59 -5.85 2.97
C ALA A 211 -29.78 -6.61 3.60
N THR A 212 -30.61 -5.93 4.39
CA THR A 212 -31.63 -6.55 5.24
C THR A 212 -33.04 -6.22 4.75
N GLY A 213 -33.58 -7.09 3.89
CA GLY A 213 -34.88 -6.91 3.21
C GLY A 213 -36.07 -6.64 4.14
N SER A 214 -36.04 -7.15 5.37
CA SER A 214 -37.13 -6.99 6.34
C SER A 214 -37.38 -5.54 6.76
N PHE A 215 -36.40 -4.64 6.60
CA PHE A 215 -36.60 -3.21 6.87
C PHE A 215 -37.55 -2.53 5.88
N TYR A 216 -37.70 -3.04 4.65
CA TYR A 216 -38.52 -2.44 3.60
C TYR A 216 -39.46 -3.47 2.93
N GLY A 217 -39.85 -4.50 3.67
CA GLY A 217 -40.89 -5.45 3.24
C GLY A 217 -40.49 -6.36 2.08
N SER A 218 -39.19 -6.65 1.92
CA SER A 218 -38.67 -7.56 0.89
C SER A 218 -38.15 -8.86 1.51
N ALA A 219 -38.37 -9.98 0.82
CA ALA A 219 -37.79 -11.28 1.18
C ALA A 219 -36.26 -11.33 0.98
N SER A 220 -35.75 -10.49 0.09
CA SER A 220 -34.32 -10.38 -0.23
C SER A 220 -33.81 -8.96 0.01
N GLY A 221 -32.52 -8.85 0.33
CA GLY A 221 -31.86 -7.56 0.40
C GLY A 221 -31.79 -6.86 -0.98
N ALA A 222 -31.45 -5.58 -0.97
CA ALA A 222 -31.13 -4.80 -2.16
C ALA A 222 -29.72 -5.10 -2.70
N GLY A 223 -29.02 -6.07 -2.07
CA GLY A 223 -27.71 -6.56 -2.45
C GLY A 223 -26.63 -5.48 -2.44
N PHE A 224 -25.56 -5.74 -3.19
CA PHE A 224 -24.45 -4.80 -3.34
C PHE A 224 -24.89 -3.47 -3.98
N LEU A 225 -25.90 -3.49 -4.87
CA LEU A 225 -26.44 -2.30 -5.53
C LEU A 225 -27.06 -1.36 -4.50
N GLY A 226 -27.87 -1.90 -3.59
CA GLY A 226 -28.41 -1.17 -2.47
C GLY A 226 -27.32 -0.61 -1.56
N GLY A 227 -26.28 -1.39 -1.27
CA GLY A 227 -25.11 -0.94 -0.52
C GLY A 227 -24.40 0.26 -1.14
N MET A 228 -24.17 0.24 -2.44
CA MET A 228 -23.56 1.38 -3.15
C MET A 228 -24.43 2.63 -3.06
N ILE A 229 -25.73 2.50 -3.31
CA ILE A 229 -26.69 3.61 -3.23
C ILE A 229 -26.72 4.18 -1.80
N ALA A 230 -26.80 3.31 -0.79
CA ALA A 230 -26.78 3.71 0.61
C ALA A 230 -25.49 4.42 0.99
N GLY A 231 -24.33 3.94 0.52
CA GLY A 231 -23.02 4.56 0.77
C GLY A 231 -22.90 5.97 0.17
N PHE A 232 -23.33 6.15 -1.09
CA PHE A 232 -23.33 7.48 -1.71
C PHE A 232 -24.33 8.42 -1.04
N LEU A 233 -25.54 7.95 -0.76
CA LEU A 233 -26.56 8.72 -0.06
C LEU A 233 -26.07 9.17 1.32
N ALA A 234 -25.48 8.25 2.09
CA ALA A 234 -24.90 8.53 3.40
C ALA A 234 -23.75 9.52 3.35
N GLY A 235 -22.83 9.35 2.39
CA GLY A 235 -21.73 10.28 2.19
C GLY A 235 -22.22 11.69 1.87
N TYR A 236 -23.15 11.84 0.94
CA TYR A 236 -23.66 13.17 0.57
C TYR A 236 -24.60 13.77 1.62
N ALA A 237 -25.39 12.97 2.34
CA ALA A 237 -26.18 13.44 3.48
C ALA A 237 -25.28 13.96 4.60
N ALA A 238 -24.26 13.19 4.98
CA ALA A 238 -23.28 13.60 5.99
C ALA A 238 -22.51 14.85 5.55
N LEU A 239 -22.10 14.93 4.27
CA LEU A 239 -21.45 16.12 3.70
C LEU A 239 -22.37 17.34 3.69
N GLY A 240 -23.67 17.14 3.42
CA GLY A 240 -24.68 18.20 3.45
C GLY A 240 -24.81 18.80 4.85
N ILE A 241 -24.94 17.95 5.88
CA ILE A 241 -25.03 18.40 7.28
C ILE A 241 -23.73 19.08 7.71
N LYS A 242 -22.57 18.54 7.29
CA LYS A 242 -21.25 19.12 7.56
C LYS A 242 -21.10 20.55 7.02
N LYS A 243 -21.80 20.92 5.95
CA LYS A 243 -21.76 22.28 5.37
C LYS A 243 -22.65 23.30 6.09
N LEU A 244 -23.48 22.88 7.04
CA LEU A 244 -24.33 23.79 7.80
C LEU A 244 -23.47 24.68 8.72
N LYS A 245 -23.66 25.99 8.63
CA LYS A 245 -22.98 26.95 9.51
C LYS A 245 -23.61 26.84 10.91
N VAL A 246 -22.82 26.37 11.88
CA VAL A 246 -23.25 26.25 13.27
C VAL A 246 -22.39 27.12 14.20
N PRO A 247 -22.94 27.59 15.34
CA PRO A 247 -22.18 28.29 16.37
C PRO A 247 -20.96 27.50 16.87
N LYS A 248 -19.88 28.19 17.27
CA LYS A 248 -18.63 27.57 17.77
C LYS A 248 -18.86 26.54 18.90
N ALA A 249 -19.87 26.75 19.75
CA ALA A 249 -20.22 25.84 20.84
C ALA A 249 -20.69 24.45 20.36
N ILE A 250 -21.24 24.35 19.14
CA ILE A 250 -21.81 23.11 18.59
C ILE A 250 -20.80 22.37 17.70
N GLN A 251 -19.79 23.05 17.16
CA GLN A 251 -18.79 22.46 16.27
C GLN A 251 -18.15 21.16 16.80
N PRO A 252 -17.79 21.03 18.10
CA PRO A 252 -17.18 19.80 18.61
C PRO A 252 -18.09 18.57 18.56
N ILE A 253 -19.41 18.76 18.72
CA ILE A 253 -20.38 17.66 18.72
C ILE A 253 -20.91 17.33 17.32
N MET A 254 -20.63 18.18 16.32
CA MET A 254 -21.07 17.96 14.94
C MET A 254 -20.62 16.60 14.37
N PRO A 255 -19.32 16.26 14.33
CA PRO A 255 -18.86 15.01 13.70
C PRO A 255 -19.09 13.78 14.58
N ILE A 256 -19.31 13.96 15.88
CA ILE A 256 -19.44 12.87 16.86
C ILE A 256 -20.90 12.45 17.02
N ILE A 257 -21.82 13.40 17.11
CA ILE A 257 -23.23 13.15 17.45
C ILE A 257 -24.14 13.60 16.31
N ILE A 258 -24.09 14.88 15.94
CA ILE A 258 -25.11 15.47 15.06
C ILE A 258 -25.07 14.83 13.67
N ILE A 259 -23.93 14.84 12.99
CA ILE A 259 -23.82 14.30 11.64
C ILE A 259 -24.13 12.79 11.63
N PRO A 260 -23.51 11.95 12.49
CA PRO A 260 -23.83 10.52 12.48
C PRO A 260 -25.30 10.22 12.73
N VAL A 261 -25.95 10.87 13.71
CA VAL A 261 -27.36 10.61 14.04
C VAL A 261 -28.27 11.04 12.89
N PHE A 262 -28.19 12.30 12.46
CA PHE A 262 -29.11 12.83 11.46
C PHE A 262 -28.88 12.23 10.07
N ALA A 263 -27.63 12.01 9.65
CA ALA A 263 -27.37 11.34 8.37
C ALA A 263 -27.86 9.88 8.39
N SER A 264 -27.68 9.14 9.50
CA SER A 264 -28.22 7.77 9.60
C SER A 264 -29.74 7.75 9.53
N LEU A 265 -30.40 8.74 10.15
CA LEU A 265 -31.85 8.86 10.14
C LEU A 265 -32.37 9.18 8.73
N ILE A 266 -31.72 10.12 8.03
CA ILE A 266 -32.04 10.45 6.62
C ILE A 266 -31.87 9.22 5.73
N VAL A 267 -30.72 8.55 5.80
CA VAL A 267 -30.41 7.39 4.97
C VAL A 267 -31.35 6.24 5.28
N GLY A 268 -31.53 5.92 6.56
CA GLY A 268 -32.39 4.82 7.01
C GLY A 268 -33.84 5.02 6.59
N LEU A 269 -34.43 6.20 6.85
CA LEU A 269 -35.81 6.49 6.44
C LEU A 269 -35.97 6.50 4.91
N ALA A 270 -35.03 7.10 4.17
CA ALA A 270 -35.08 7.09 2.71
C ALA A 270 -35.00 5.66 2.16
N PHE A 271 -34.17 4.80 2.76
CA PHE A 271 -34.05 3.42 2.33
C PHE A 271 -35.29 2.59 2.67
N VAL A 272 -35.80 2.72 3.90
CA VAL A 272 -36.99 2.01 4.37
C VAL A 272 -38.23 2.36 3.56
N PHE A 273 -38.49 3.66 3.34
CA PHE A 273 -39.77 4.11 2.79
C PHE A 273 -39.76 4.37 1.28
N LEU A 274 -38.60 4.60 0.66
CA LEU A 274 -38.54 5.07 -0.74
C LEU A 274 -37.65 4.21 -1.64
N ILE A 275 -36.46 3.82 -1.18
CA ILE A 275 -35.42 3.25 -2.06
C ILE A 275 -35.39 1.72 -2.00
N GLY A 276 -35.55 1.12 -0.82
CA GLY A 276 -35.24 -0.28 -0.57
C GLY A 276 -36.02 -1.26 -1.43
N ALA A 277 -37.36 -1.18 -1.42
CA ALA A 277 -38.20 -2.09 -2.19
C ALA A 277 -37.98 -1.98 -3.72
N PRO A 278 -37.95 -0.77 -4.35
CA PRO A 278 -37.65 -0.66 -5.78
C PRO A 278 -36.27 -1.20 -6.15
N VAL A 279 -35.23 -0.92 -5.36
CA VAL A 279 -33.87 -1.41 -5.65
C VAL A 279 -33.79 -2.92 -5.48
N ALA A 280 -34.44 -3.50 -4.46
CA ALA A 280 -34.52 -4.94 -4.27
C ALA A 280 -35.24 -5.63 -5.43
N GLN A 281 -36.28 -5.03 -6.00
CA GLN A 281 -36.97 -5.56 -7.18
C GLN A 281 -36.08 -5.54 -8.43
N ILE A 282 -35.37 -4.43 -8.67
CA ILE A 282 -34.39 -4.33 -9.77
C ILE A 282 -33.32 -5.41 -9.58
N PHE A 283 -32.82 -5.53 -8.36
CA PHE A 283 -31.77 -6.47 -8.03
C PHE A 283 -32.22 -7.92 -8.24
N ALA A 284 -33.38 -8.31 -7.71
CA ALA A 284 -33.97 -9.62 -7.95
C ALA A 284 -34.17 -9.91 -9.45
N SER A 285 -34.61 -8.92 -10.22
CA SER A 285 -34.79 -9.05 -11.67
C SER A 285 -33.46 -9.29 -12.40
N LEU A 286 -32.39 -8.57 -11.99
CA LEU A 286 -31.05 -8.79 -12.51
C LEU A 286 -30.51 -10.18 -12.14
N THR A 287 -30.71 -10.62 -10.90
CA THR A 287 -30.29 -11.95 -10.44
C THR A 287 -31.03 -13.06 -11.21
N VAL A 288 -32.34 -12.93 -11.43
CA VAL A 288 -33.12 -13.88 -12.24
C VAL A 288 -32.65 -13.87 -13.69
N TRP A 289 -32.40 -12.70 -14.26
CA TRP A 289 -31.88 -12.58 -15.62
C TRP A 289 -30.51 -13.25 -15.77
N LEU A 290 -29.58 -12.97 -14.85
CA LEU A 290 -28.25 -13.61 -14.82
C LEU A 290 -28.34 -15.12 -14.60
N ALA A 291 -29.19 -15.58 -13.67
CA ALA A 291 -29.44 -17.01 -13.45
C ALA A 291 -30.09 -17.69 -14.67
N GLY A 292 -30.83 -16.93 -15.48
CA GLY A 292 -31.44 -17.35 -16.73
C GLY A 292 -30.46 -17.38 -17.92
N MET A 293 -29.27 -16.79 -17.82
CA MET A 293 -28.24 -16.80 -18.89
C MET A 293 -27.57 -18.17 -19.11
N LYS A 294 -28.15 -19.28 -18.64
CA LYS A 294 -27.67 -20.64 -18.89
C LYS A 294 -27.74 -20.96 -20.38
N GLY A 295 -26.60 -21.28 -21.00
CA GLY A 295 -26.51 -21.64 -22.43
C GLY A 295 -25.59 -20.72 -23.25
N SER A 296 -26.03 -20.26 -24.42
CA SER A 296 -25.17 -19.50 -25.37
C SER A 296 -24.72 -18.13 -24.87
N SER A 297 -25.47 -17.51 -23.95
CA SER A 297 -25.15 -16.19 -23.38
C SER A 297 -24.10 -16.24 -22.27
N SER A 298 -23.92 -17.38 -21.58
CA SER A 298 -22.90 -17.52 -20.53
C SER A 298 -21.49 -17.51 -21.11
N ILE A 299 -21.32 -18.00 -22.35
CA ILE A 299 -20.06 -17.92 -23.09
C ILE A 299 -19.68 -16.45 -23.34
N LEU A 300 -20.63 -15.62 -23.79
CA LEU A 300 -20.37 -14.19 -24.01
C LEU A 300 -20.00 -13.49 -22.71
N LEU A 301 -20.71 -13.79 -21.62
CA LEU A 301 -20.38 -13.26 -20.30
C LEU A 301 -18.95 -13.67 -19.87
N ALA A 302 -18.60 -14.94 -20.03
CA ALA A 302 -17.27 -15.45 -19.72
C ALA A 302 -16.16 -14.78 -20.55
N LEU A 303 -16.40 -14.55 -21.85
CA LEU A 303 -15.47 -13.81 -22.71
C LEU A 303 -15.26 -12.38 -22.19
N ILE A 304 -16.34 -11.67 -21.84
CA ILE A 304 -16.24 -10.30 -21.32
C ILE A 304 -15.49 -10.28 -19.99
N LEU A 305 -15.84 -11.17 -19.05
CA LEU A 305 -15.20 -11.23 -17.73
C LEU A 305 -13.72 -11.59 -17.84
N GLY A 306 -13.37 -12.61 -18.62
CA GLY A 306 -11.97 -13.01 -18.81
C GLY A 306 -11.12 -11.92 -19.48
N ALA A 307 -11.69 -11.18 -20.43
CA ALA A 307 -11.04 -10.02 -21.04
C ALA A 307 -10.83 -8.88 -20.04
N MET A 308 -11.87 -8.54 -19.27
CA MET A 308 -11.82 -7.43 -18.31
C MET A 308 -10.81 -7.69 -17.18
N ILE A 309 -10.78 -8.91 -16.64
CA ILE A 309 -9.83 -9.28 -15.58
C ILE A 309 -8.38 -9.14 -16.03
N SER A 310 -8.07 -9.49 -17.28
CA SER A 310 -6.68 -9.50 -17.74
C SER A 310 -6.24 -8.21 -18.44
N PHE A 311 -7.17 -7.34 -18.83
CA PHE A 311 -6.90 -6.12 -19.60
C PHE A 311 -5.86 -5.19 -18.97
N ASP A 312 -6.00 -4.92 -17.67
CA ASP A 312 -5.13 -3.98 -16.93
C ASP A 312 -4.51 -4.58 -15.67
N MET A 313 -4.51 -5.92 -15.55
CA MET A 313 -3.73 -6.70 -14.57
C MET A 313 -3.82 -6.19 -13.12
N GLY A 314 -5.05 -5.91 -12.66
CA GLY A 314 -5.32 -5.34 -11.33
C GLY A 314 -5.69 -3.86 -11.34
N GLY A 315 -5.78 -3.26 -12.53
CA GLY A 315 -6.26 -1.90 -12.75
C GLY A 315 -7.80 -1.77 -12.63
N PRO A 316 -8.35 -0.61 -13.03
CA PRO A 316 -9.78 -0.32 -12.93
C PRO A 316 -10.74 -1.32 -13.57
N VAL A 317 -10.43 -1.81 -14.77
CA VAL A 317 -11.29 -2.71 -15.54
C VAL A 317 -11.32 -4.09 -14.86
N ASN A 318 -10.16 -4.59 -14.45
CA ASN A 318 -10.07 -5.80 -13.64
C ASN A 318 -10.90 -5.67 -12.37
N LYS A 319 -10.70 -4.59 -11.60
CA LYS A 319 -11.42 -4.39 -10.34
C LYS A 319 -12.93 -4.36 -10.52
N VAL A 320 -13.44 -3.78 -11.61
CA VAL A 320 -14.88 -3.79 -11.91
C VAL A 320 -15.39 -5.21 -12.15
N ALA A 321 -14.70 -6.01 -12.97
CA ALA A 321 -15.10 -7.40 -13.21
C ALA A 321 -14.98 -8.26 -11.95
N PHE A 322 -13.89 -8.11 -11.20
CA PHE A 322 -13.65 -8.84 -9.96
C PHE A 322 -14.69 -8.50 -8.90
N LEU A 323 -15.07 -7.23 -8.79
CA LEU A 323 -16.13 -6.78 -7.91
C LEU A 323 -17.50 -7.35 -8.26
N PHE A 324 -17.80 -7.37 -9.56
CA PHE A 324 -19.02 -7.97 -10.04
C PHE A 324 -19.07 -9.44 -9.63
N GLY A 325 -18.01 -10.21 -9.86
CA GLY A 325 -17.91 -11.61 -9.40
C GLY A 325 -18.00 -11.76 -7.88
N SER A 326 -17.27 -10.94 -7.14
CA SER A 326 -17.26 -10.96 -5.67
C SER A 326 -18.65 -10.70 -5.08
N ALA A 327 -19.40 -9.78 -5.69
CA ALA A 327 -20.78 -9.51 -5.29
C ALA A 327 -21.70 -10.70 -5.58
N MET A 328 -21.48 -11.44 -6.67
CA MET A 328 -22.26 -12.63 -7.00
C MET A 328 -22.07 -13.77 -5.99
N ILE A 329 -20.94 -13.81 -5.27
CA ILE A 329 -20.73 -14.76 -4.16
C ILE A 329 -21.77 -14.55 -3.07
N GLY A 330 -22.02 -13.29 -2.67
CA GLY A 330 -23.01 -12.96 -1.65
C GLY A 330 -24.44 -13.37 -2.05
N GLU A 331 -24.70 -13.49 -3.35
CA GLU A 331 -25.98 -13.93 -3.91
C GLU A 331 -26.05 -15.44 -4.17
N GLY A 332 -25.00 -16.18 -3.82
CA GLY A 332 -24.91 -17.63 -4.06
C GLY A 332 -24.67 -18.01 -5.53
N ASN A 333 -24.35 -17.06 -6.41
CA ASN A 333 -24.06 -17.32 -7.81
C ASN A 333 -22.55 -17.49 -8.05
N TYR A 334 -22.01 -18.58 -7.48
CA TYR A 334 -20.58 -18.90 -7.51
C TYR A 334 -20.04 -19.17 -8.92
N GLU A 335 -20.89 -19.63 -9.84
CA GLU A 335 -20.53 -19.92 -11.25
C GLU A 335 -20.19 -18.66 -12.05
N ILE A 336 -20.54 -17.47 -11.58
CA ILE A 336 -20.05 -16.21 -12.18
C ILE A 336 -18.64 -15.87 -11.67
N MET A 337 -18.35 -16.17 -10.39
CA MET A 337 -17.02 -15.93 -9.81
C MET A 337 -15.98 -16.93 -10.32
N GLY A 338 -16.35 -18.18 -10.58
CA GLY A 338 -15.41 -19.21 -11.05
C GLY A 338 -14.59 -18.83 -12.31
N PRO A 339 -15.22 -18.34 -13.40
CA PRO A 339 -14.50 -17.83 -14.57
C PRO A 339 -13.51 -16.70 -14.24
N ILE A 340 -13.90 -15.79 -13.34
CA ILE A 340 -13.04 -14.70 -12.86
C ILE A 340 -11.84 -15.27 -12.09
N ALA A 341 -12.08 -16.23 -11.20
CA ALA A 341 -11.05 -16.90 -10.39
C ALA A 341 -10.04 -17.68 -11.24
N VAL A 342 -10.48 -18.24 -12.37
CA VAL A 342 -9.61 -18.86 -13.37
C VAL A 342 -8.81 -17.79 -14.13
N SER A 343 -9.46 -16.71 -14.57
CA SER A 343 -8.81 -15.66 -15.35
C SER A 343 -7.76 -14.86 -14.57
N ILE A 344 -7.89 -14.73 -13.24
CA ILE A 344 -6.97 -13.92 -12.44
C ILE A 344 -5.54 -14.48 -12.43
N CYS A 345 -5.37 -15.80 -12.49
CA CYS A 345 -4.07 -16.45 -12.46
C CYS A 345 -3.47 -16.75 -13.85
N ILE A 346 -4.28 -16.72 -14.91
CA ILE A 346 -3.83 -17.08 -16.26
C ILE A 346 -2.72 -16.15 -16.79
N PRO A 347 -2.81 -14.80 -16.68
CA PRO A 347 -1.76 -13.92 -17.19
C PRO A 347 -0.37 -14.21 -16.60
N PRO A 348 -0.18 -14.24 -15.26
CA PRO A 348 1.13 -14.50 -14.68
C PRO A 348 1.64 -15.94 -14.89
N ILE A 349 0.76 -16.96 -14.85
CA ILE A 349 1.14 -18.36 -15.14
C ILE A 349 1.55 -18.51 -16.61
N GLY A 350 0.73 -18.00 -17.53
CA GLY A 350 0.97 -18.07 -18.97
C GLY A 350 2.26 -17.37 -19.39
N LEU A 351 2.56 -16.21 -18.81
CA LEU A 351 3.83 -15.51 -19.06
C LEU A 351 5.03 -16.26 -18.49
N GLY A 352 4.92 -16.82 -17.27
CA GLY A 352 5.95 -17.69 -16.72
C GLY A 352 6.26 -18.86 -17.64
N ILE A 353 5.21 -19.57 -18.09
CA ILE A 353 5.31 -20.66 -19.07
C ILE A 353 5.93 -20.18 -20.40
N ALA A 354 5.53 -19.00 -20.90
CA ALA A 354 6.06 -18.42 -22.13
C ALA A 354 7.59 -18.30 -22.07
N THR A 355 8.13 -17.81 -20.94
CA THR A 355 9.58 -17.66 -20.74
C THR A 355 10.33 -18.98 -20.66
N PHE A 356 9.70 -20.05 -20.18
CA PHE A 356 10.32 -21.37 -20.08
C PHE A 356 10.51 -22.02 -21.46
N PHE A 357 9.53 -21.86 -22.36
CA PHE A 357 9.56 -22.42 -23.71
C PHE A 357 10.22 -21.51 -24.74
N GLY A 358 9.99 -20.20 -24.63
CA GLY A 358 10.39 -19.19 -25.61
C GLY A 358 11.74 -18.54 -25.31
N LYS A 359 12.71 -19.25 -24.71
CA LYS A 359 13.94 -18.65 -24.16
C LYS A 359 14.58 -17.59 -25.07
N ARG A 360 14.71 -17.87 -26.37
CA ARG A 360 15.31 -16.97 -27.39
C ARG A 360 14.53 -15.66 -27.64
N LYS A 361 13.30 -15.53 -27.16
CA LYS A 361 12.40 -14.38 -27.33
C LYS A 361 12.34 -13.46 -26.11
N PHE A 362 13.01 -13.82 -25.01
CA PHE A 362 13.01 -13.08 -23.75
C PHE A 362 14.42 -12.80 -23.27
N ALA A 363 14.63 -11.60 -22.73
CA ALA A 363 15.87 -11.18 -22.09
C ALA A 363 16.14 -12.00 -20.82
N ALA A 364 17.39 -12.03 -20.36
CA ALA A 364 17.75 -12.75 -19.14
C ALA A 364 16.93 -12.26 -17.91
N SER A 365 16.71 -10.95 -17.81
CA SER A 365 15.86 -10.33 -16.79
C SER A 365 14.40 -10.79 -16.90
N GLU A 366 13.83 -10.85 -18.11
CA GLU A 366 12.47 -11.36 -18.35
C GLU A 366 12.31 -12.82 -17.97
N ARG A 367 13.33 -13.65 -18.17
CA ARG A 367 13.29 -15.08 -17.78
C ARG A 367 13.28 -15.24 -16.25
N GLU A 368 14.05 -14.44 -15.51
CA GLU A 368 14.00 -14.46 -14.04
C GLU A 368 12.67 -13.90 -13.51
N MET A 369 12.17 -12.81 -14.10
CA MET A 369 10.81 -12.33 -13.82
C MET A 369 9.75 -13.39 -14.11
N GLY A 370 9.96 -14.23 -15.13
CA GLY A 370 9.03 -15.31 -15.51
C GLY A 370 8.84 -16.35 -14.40
N LYS A 371 9.91 -16.70 -13.69
CA LYS A 371 9.83 -17.60 -12.52
C LYS A 371 9.00 -16.98 -11.40
N ALA A 372 9.24 -15.70 -11.10
CA ALA A 372 8.49 -14.97 -10.07
C ALA A 372 7.01 -14.82 -10.45
N SER A 373 6.75 -14.46 -11.72
CA SER A 373 5.40 -14.34 -12.29
C SER A 373 4.65 -15.66 -12.20
N PHE A 374 5.25 -16.79 -12.58
CA PHE A 374 4.61 -18.10 -12.46
C PHE A 374 4.13 -18.36 -11.02
N THR A 375 5.00 -18.14 -10.04
CA THR A 375 4.67 -18.33 -8.62
C THR A 375 3.56 -17.39 -8.16
N MET A 376 3.61 -16.11 -8.52
CA MET A 376 2.54 -15.13 -8.23
C MET A 376 1.18 -15.59 -8.79
N GLY A 377 1.19 -16.18 -9.98
CA GLY A 377 0.01 -16.74 -10.59
C GLY A 377 -0.59 -17.91 -9.82
N LEU A 378 0.21 -18.77 -9.17
CA LEU A 378 -0.31 -19.84 -8.31
C LEU A 378 -1.16 -19.32 -7.15
N PHE A 379 -0.86 -18.11 -6.67
CA PHE A 379 -1.59 -17.40 -5.62
C PHE A 379 -2.68 -16.46 -6.16
N GLY A 380 -2.93 -16.44 -7.47
CA GLY A 380 -3.94 -15.57 -8.08
C GLY A 380 -3.56 -14.09 -8.13
N ILE A 381 -2.26 -13.76 -8.13
CA ILE A 381 -1.77 -12.38 -8.19
C ILE A 381 -1.54 -12.00 -9.66
N THR A 382 -2.53 -11.36 -10.30
CA THR A 382 -2.47 -10.99 -11.72
C THR A 382 -1.36 -9.99 -12.04
N GLU A 383 -0.98 -9.17 -11.05
CA GLU A 383 0.05 -8.12 -11.16
C GLU A 383 1.42 -8.66 -11.57
N GLY A 384 1.67 -9.96 -11.39
CA GLY A 384 2.89 -10.62 -11.89
C GLY A 384 3.10 -10.46 -13.40
N ALA A 385 2.05 -10.14 -14.15
CA ALA A 385 2.10 -9.86 -15.59
C ALA A 385 2.51 -8.42 -15.96
N ILE A 386 2.41 -7.46 -15.03
CA ILE A 386 2.67 -6.02 -15.28
C ILE A 386 4.07 -5.78 -15.86
N PRO A 387 5.16 -6.37 -15.32
CA PRO A 387 6.51 -6.13 -15.85
C PRO A 387 6.66 -6.51 -17.33
N PHE A 388 5.97 -7.56 -17.77
CA PHE A 388 5.99 -8.00 -19.18
C PHE A 388 5.14 -7.07 -20.06
N ALA A 389 3.95 -6.70 -19.60
CA ALA A 389 3.07 -5.79 -20.32
C ALA A 389 3.66 -4.38 -20.45
N ALA A 390 4.40 -3.91 -19.44
CA ALA A 390 5.10 -2.62 -19.50
C ALA A 390 6.20 -2.59 -20.58
N GLN A 391 6.85 -3.74 -20.83
CA GLN A 391 7.92 -3.86 -21.82
C GLN A 391 7.40 -4.07 -23.25
N ASP A 392 6.33 -4.86 -23.43
CA ASP A 392 5.77 -5.17 -24.76
C ASP A 392 4.23 -5.22 -24.74
N PRO A 393 3.56 -4.06 -24.53
CA PRO A 393 2.11 -4.02 -24.28
C PRO A 393 1.28 -4.54 -25.45
N LEU A 394 1.72 -4.24 -26.68
CA LEU A 394 0.98 -4.59 -27.91
C LEU A 394 0.89 -6.10 -28.15
N ARG A 395 1.83 -6.89 -27.63
CA ARG A 395 1.83 -8.35 -27.78
C ARG A 395 1.37 -9.06 -26.52
N VAL A 396 1.76 -8.55 -25.36
CA VAL A 396 1.44 -9.18 -24.08
C VAL A 396 -0.04 -9.02 -23.74
N ILE A 397 -0.60 -7.80 -23.81
CA ILE A 397 -1.99 -7.54 -23.38
C ILE A 397 -3.00 -8.36 -24.19
N PRO A 398 -2.97 -8.35 -25.55
CA PRO A 398 -3.91 -9.17 -26.31
C PRO A 398 -3.76 -10.67 -26.06
N SER A 399 -2.54 -11.15 -25.80
CA SER A 399 -2.27 -12.57 -25.54
C SER A 399 -2.80 -13.04 -24.19
N ILE A 400 -2.59 -12.26 -23.12
CA ILE A 400 -3.13 -12.58 -21.80
C ILE A 400 -4.66 -12.47 -21.78
N MET A 401 -5.24 -11.55 -22.57
CA MET A 401 -6.69 -11.45 -22.76
C MET A 401 -7.25 -12.68 -23.45
N ALA A 402 -6.65 -13.11 -24.56
CA ALA A 402 -7.07 -14.30 -25.29
C ALA A 402 -7.00 -15.57 -24.43
N GLY A 403 -5.92 -15.74 -23.66
CA GLY A 403 -5.81 -16.86 -22.73
C GLY A 403 -6.83 -16.80 -21.60
N SER A 404 -7.04 -15.62 -21.01
CA SER A 404 -8.00 -15.44 -19.91
C SER A 404 -9.44 -15.65 -20.38
N MET A 405 -9.80 -15.17 -21.57
CA MET A 405 -11.08 -15.46 -22.23
C MET A 405 -11.28 -16.97 -22.45
N THR A 406 -10.24 -17.66 -22.93
CA THR A 406 -10.29 -19.11 -23.16
C THR A 406 -10.55 -19.87 -21.85
N GLY A 407 -9.77 -19.56 -20.80
CA GLY A 407 -9.95 -20.18 -19.50
C GLY A 407 -11.32 -19.87 -18.89
N SER A 408 -11.76 -18.61 -18.95
CA SER A 408 -13.10 -18.21 -18.48
C SER A 408 -14.23 -18.99 -19.15
N VAL A 409 -14.17 -19.18 -20.48
CA VAL A 409 -15.20 -19.92 -21.22
C VAL A 409 -15.20 -21.39 -20.82
N ILE A 410 -14.02 -22.02 -20.70
CA ILE A 410 -13.91 -23.42 -20.26
C ILE A 410 -14.45 -23.58 -18.84
N ALA A 411 -14.13 -22.64 -17.94
CA ALA A 411 -14.62 -22.62 -16.56
C ALA A 411 -16.15 -22.50 -16.51
N MET A 412 -16.72 -21.59 -17.30
CA MET A 412 -18.16 -21.36 -17.39
C MET A 412 -18.91 -22.58 -17.94
N ILE A 413 -18.39 -23.21 -19.00
CA ILE A 413 -18.99 -24.45 -19.56
C ILE A 413 -18.83 -25.62 -18.58
N GLY A 414 -17.72 -25.66 -17.85
CA GLY A 414 -17.43 -26.67 -16.84
C GLY A 414 -18.14 -26.44 -15.50
N HIS A 415 -19.02 -25.43 -15.39
CA HIS A 415 -19.73 -25.07 -14.16
C HIS A 415 -18.80 -24.85 -12.96
N VAL A 416 -17.61 -24.31 -13.20
CA VAL A 416 -16.66 -23.97 -12.14
C VAL A 416 -17.25 -22.83 -11.32
N GLY A 417 -17.43 -23.07 -10.02
CA GLY A 417 -17.88 -22.07 -9.05
C GLY A 417 -16.76 -21.68 -8.09
N ASP A 418 -16.73 -20.43 -7.63
CA ASP A 418 -15.83 -20.01 -6.55
C ASP A 418 -16.62 -19.26 -5.46
N ARG A 419 -16.41 -19.70 -4.22
CA ARG A 419 -17.06 -19.17 -3.01
C ARG A 419 -16.26 -18.05 -2.33
N VAL A 420 -15.07 -17.73 -2.85
CA VAL A 420 -14.17 -16.72 -2.27
C VAL A 420 -13.93 -15.64 -3.31
N ALA A 421 -13.86 -14.38 -2.87
CA ALA A 421 -13.37 -13.29 -3.71
C ALA A 421 -11.84 -13.38 -3.82
N HIS A 422 -11.36 -14.44 -4.45
CA HIS A 422 -9.96 -14.66 -4.78
C HIS A 422 -9.89 -15.58 -6.00
N GLY A 423 -8.71 -16.08 -6.34
CA GLY A 423 -8.59 -17.12 -7.35
C GLY A 423 -7.21 -17.75 -7.34
N GLY A 424 -6.94 -18.52 -8.39
CA GLY A 424 -5.66 -19.21 -8.55
C GLY A 424 -5.62 -20.63 -7.98
N PRO A 425 -4.68 -21.45 -8.47
CA PRO A 425 -4.54 -22.86 -8.12
C PRO A 425 -4.54 -23.18 -6.63
N ILE A 426 -3.90 -22.36 -5.79
CA ILE A 426 -3.79 -22.64 -4.36
C ILE A 426 -5.16 -22.53 -3.69
N VAL A 427 -5.95 -21.52 -4.01
CA VAL A 427 -7.29 -21.34 -3.44
C VAL A 427 -8.25 -22.45 -3.90
N ALA A 428 -8.09 -22.93 -5.13
CA ALA A 428 -8.87 -24.06 -5.62
C ALA A 428 -8.66 -25.36 -4.80
N VAL A 429 -7.43 -25.60 -4.32
CA VAL A 429 -7.10 -26.78 -3.49
C VAL A 429 -7.60 -26.63 -2.05
N LEU A 430 -7.82 -25.41 -1.57
CA LEU A 430 -8.33 -25.14 -0.22
C LEU A 430 -9.86 -25.32 -0.08
N GLY A 431 -10.53 -25.82 -1.11
CA GLY A 431 -11.96 -26.17 -1.07
C GLY A 431 -12.92 -25.00 -1.34
N ALA A 432 -12.40 -23.85 -1.76
CA ALA A 432 -13.19 -22.68 -2.15
C ALA A 432 -13.90 -22.84 -3.51
N VAL A 433 -13.34 -23.69 -4.37
CA VAL A 433 -13.74 -23.83 -5.77
C VAL A 433 -14.50 -25.15 -5.98
N ASP A 434 -15.63 -25.08 -6.66
CA ASP A 434 -16.38 -26.24 -7.15
C ASP A 434 -15.80 -26.74 -8.49
N HIS A 435 -15.97 -28.02 -8.81
CA HIS A 435 -15.46 -28.63 -10.03
C HIS A 435 -13.95 -28.38 -10.24
N VAL A 436 -13.16 -28.56 -9.17
CA VAL A 436 -11.71 -28.27 -9.12
C VAL A 436 -10.93 -28.83 -10.31
N LEU A 437 -11.27 -30.03 -10.80
CA LEU A 437 -10.62 -30.60 -11.99
C LEU A 437 -10.82 -29.72 -13.24
N MET A 438 -12.05 -29.25 -13.47
CA MET A 438 -12.35 -28.34 -14.58
C MET A 438 -11.70 -26.97 -14.40
N PHE A 439 -11.57 -26.48 -13.16
CA PHE A 439 -10.79 -25.28 -12.85
C PHE A 439 -9.35 -25.43 -13.35
N PHE A 440 -8.67 -26.53 -13.02
CA PHE A 440 -7.30 -26.77 -13.46
C PHE A 440 -7.18 -26.91 -14.98
N ILE A 441 -8.12 -27.61 -15.64
CA ILE A 441 -8.17 -27.72 -17.10
C ILE A 441 -8.28 -26.32 -17.73
N ALA A 442 -9.17 -25.47 -17.20
CA ALA A 442 -9.38 -24.12 -17.68
C ALA A 442 -8.12 -23.23 -17.51
N VAL A 443 -7.47 -23.28 -16.34
CA VAL A 443 -6.22 -22.55 -16.07
C VAL A 443 -5.10 -23.00 -17.01
N ILE A 444 -4.93 -24.32 -17.19
CA ILE A 444 -3.90 -24.88 -18.07
C ILE A 444 -4.15 -24.43 -19.52
N ALA A 445 -5.36 -24.61 -20.03
CA ALA A 445 -5.70 -24.24 -21.40
C ALA A 445 -5.49 -22.74 -21.66
N GLY A 446 -6.00 -21.87 -20.78
CA GLY A 446 -5.82 -20.43 -20.92
C GLY A 446 -4.36 -19.98 -20.79
N SER A 447 -3.59 -20.60 -19.89
CA SER A 447 -2.16 -20.30 -19.72
C SER A 447 -1.34 -20.74 -20.94
N LEU A 448 -1.67 -21.88 -21.54
CA LEU A 448 -1.04 -22.35 -22.78
C LEU A 448 -1.36 -21.45 -23.97
N VAL A 449 -2.62 -20.98 -24.11
CA VAL A 449 -2.99 -20.00 -25.14
C VAL A 449 -2.21 -18.70 -24.97
N THR A 450 -2.09 -18.20 -23.74
CA THR A 450 -1.26 -17.02 -23.42
C THR A 450 0.19 -17.25 -23.85
N ALA A 451 0.79 -18.37 -23.41
CA ALA A 451 2.19 -18.67 -23.69
C ALA A 451 2.47 -18.81 -25.19
N LEU A 452 1.56 -19.48 -25.91
CA LEU A 452 1.68 -19.69 -27.35
C LEU A 452 1.56 -18.36 -28.11
N LEU A 453 0.55 -17.55 -27.80
CA LEU A 453 0.34 -16.27 -28.50
C LEU A 453 1.50 -15.29 -28.25
N VAL A 454 1.96 -15.14 -27.01
CA VAL A 454 3.12 -14.28 -26.72
C VAL A 454 4.36 -14.76 -27.48
N ASN A 455 4.63 -16.07 -27.49
CA ASN A 455 5.80 -16.62 -28.18
C ASN A 455 5.70 -16.52 -29.71
N VAL A 456 4.50 -16.66 -30.28
CA VAL A 456 4.30 -16.49 -31.73
C VAL A 456 4.45 -15.03 -32.13
N LEU A 457 3.93 -14.09 -31.32
CA LEU A 457 3.92 -12.66 -31.64
C LEU A 457 5.26 -11.98 -31.35
N LYS A 458 6.00 -12.40 -30.31
CA LYS A 458 7.33 -11.85 -30.00
C LYS A 458 8.36 -12.35 -31.00
N LYS A 459 9.16 -11.40 -31.51
CA LYS A 459 10.31 -11.72 -32.37
C LYS A 459 11.44 -12.31 -31.53
N ASP A 460 12.28 -13.11 -32.17
CA ASP A 460 13.49 -13.59 -31.52
C ASP A 460 14.38 -12.39 -31.19
N MET A 461 15.03 -12.43 -30.04
CA MET A 461 16.07 -11.45 -29.74
C MET A 461 17.22 -11.75 -30.70
N THR A 462 17.40 -10.89 -31.70
CA THR A 462 18.67 -10.82 -32.43
C THR A 462 19.75 -10.62 -31.38
N ASP A 463 20.78 -11.49 -31.37
CA ASP A 463 21.96 -11.31 -30.52
C ASP A 463 22.48 -9.89 -30.70
N ALA A 464 22.10 -9.01 -29.78
CA ALA A 464 22.79 -7.76 -29.61
C ALA A 464 24.10 -8.16 -28.94
N SER A 465 25.16 -8.28 -29.77
CA SER A 465 26.51 -7.95 -29.34
C SER A 465 26.43 -6.75 -28.39
N PRO A 466 27.16 -6.74 -27.26
CA PRO A 466 27.05 -5.68 -26.27
C PRO A 466 27.26 -4.35 -26.98
N VAL A 467 26.18 -3.59 -27.13
CA VAL A 467 26.24 -2.23 -27.65
C VAL A 467 26.95 -1.45 -26.55
N ILE A 468 28.25 -1.28 -26.73
CA ILE A 468 28.99 -0.19 -26.11
C ILE A 468 28.21 1.06 -26.49
N SER A 469 27.54 1.66 -25.52
CA SER A 469 26.87 2.94 -25.67
C SER A 469 27.93 3.94 -26.14
N GLU A 470 27.89 4.28 -27.43
CA GLU A 470 28.60 5.43 -27.97
C GLU A 470 28.15 6.67 -27.19
N ALA A 471 29.09 7.23 -26.44
CA ALA A 471 28.96 8.57 -25.91
C ALA A 471 28.91 9.55 -27.09
N ALA A 472 27.96 10.49 -27.02
CA ALA A 472 27.88 11.63 -27.91
C ALA A 472 29.23 12.39 -27.97
N PRO A 473 29.58 12.99 -29.12
CA PRO A 473 30.94 13.43 -29.39
C PRO A 473 31.34 14.64 -28.53
N PRO A 474 32.56 14.68 -27.99
CA PRO A 474 33.06 15.89 -27.36
C PRO A 474 33.51 16.89 -28.44
N ALA A 475 33.12 18.15 -28.26
CA ALA A 475 33.73 19.29 -28.93
C ALA A 475 35.24 19.33 -28.64
N GLY A 476 36.05 19.66 -29.65
CA GLY A 476 37.50 19.89 -29.50
C GLY A 476 37.82 21.01 -28.50
N PRO A 477 39.10 21.19 -28.08
CA PRO A 477 40.20 21.37 -29.03
C PRO A 477 41.58 20.79 -28.64
N SER A 478 42.49 20.88 -29.63
CA SER A 478 43.95 21.09 -29.54
C SER A 478 44.89 19.98 -29.04
N GLU A 479 45.69 19.52 -30.00
CA GLU A 479 47.17 19.47 -29.98
C GLU A 479 47.92 18.60 -28.95
N ALA A 480 48.51 17.54 -29.51
CA ALA A 480 49.93 17.18 -29.43
C ALA A 480 50.58 17.06 -28.04
N ALA A 481 50.92 15.82 -27.67
CA ALA A 481 52.31 15.40 -27.57
C ALA A 481 52.40 13.90 -27.24
N ALA A 482 53.22 13.20 -28.03
CA ALA A 482 53.65 11.83 -27.77
C ALA A 482 54.62 11.79 -26.57
N ALA A 483 54.45 10.80 -25.70
CA ALA A 483 55.54 10.31 -24.86
C ALA A 483 55.32 8.82 -24.53
N LYS A 484 56.41 8.09 -24.65
CA LYS A 484 56.54 6.64 -24.62
C LYS A 484 56.48 6.05 -23.20
N GLU A 485 56.25 4.75 -23.20
CA GLU A 485 57.02 3.74 -22.43
C GLU A 485 56.59 3.32 -21.01
N THR A 486 56.11 2.06 -20.98
CA THR A 486 56.53 0.93 -20.11
C THR A 486 55.79 0.59 -18.81
N LYS A 487 55.44 -0.72 -18.74
CA LYS A 487 55.49 -1.69 -17.62
C LYS A 487 54.16 -2.25 -17.07
N GLN A 488 53.97 -3.51 -17.46
CA GLN A 488 53.56 -4.68 -16.66
C GLN A 488 52.12 -4.80 -16.13
N PRO A 489 51.58 -6.04 -16.13
CA PRO A 489 50.17 -6.29 -15.89
C PRO A 489 49.89 -6.35 -14.39
N ILE A 490 49.06 -5.44 -13.90
CA ILE A 490 48.35 -5.64 -12.64
C ILE A 490 47.00 -6.24 -13.03
N GLN A 491 46.83 -7.52 -12.72
CA GLN A 491 45.52 -8.16 -12.66
C GLN A 491 44.64 -7.35 -11.70
N ALA A 492 43.72 -6.56 -12.25
CA ALA A 492 42.56 -6.10 -11.53
C ALA A 492 41.45 -7.12 -11.79
N GLU A 493 41.31 -8.09 -10.90
CA GLU A 493 40.09 -8.88 -10.77
C GLU A 493 38.94 -7.90 -10.53
N SER A 494 38.13 -7.68 -11.57
CA SER A 494 36.82 -7.06 -11.43
C SER A 494 35.90 -8.05 -10.72
N GLN A 495 35.98 -8.11 -9.39
CA GLN A 495 34.96 -8.76 -8.58
C GLN A 495 33.67 -7.95 -8.73
N LYS A 496 32.76 -8.46 -9.57
CA LYS A 496 31.34 -8.15 -9.46
C LYS A 496 30.93 -8.47 -8.03
N ALA A 497 30.50 -7.46 -7.27
CA ALA A 497 29.91 -7.67 -5.96
C ALA A 497 28.69 -8.59 -6.11
N GLU A 498 28.84 -9.87 -5.77
CA GLU A 498 27.72 -10.78 -5.56
C GLU A 498 26.83 -10.18 -4.48
N MET A 499 25.52 -10.03 -4.76
CA MET A 499 24.55 -9.61 -3.75
C MET A 499 24.49 -10.66 -2.64
N MET A 500 25.18 -10.41 -1.55
CA MET A 500 25.20 -11.28 -0.36
C MET A 500 23.79 -11.37 0.24
N GLU A 501 23.31 -12.60 0.47
CA GLU A 501 22.05 -12.87 1.16
C GLU A 501 22.24 -12.73 2.67
N ILE A 502 21.68 -11.66 3.27
CA ILE A 502 21.73 -11.43 4.72
C ILE A 502 20.72 -12.36 5.41
N LYS A 503 21.17 -13.33 6.22
CA LYS A 503 20.33 -14.28 6.94
C LYS A 503 20.28 -14.03 8.45
N LYS A 504 21.34 -13.46 9.02
CA LYS A 504 21.44 -13.08 10.43
C LYS A 504 22.23 -11.79 10.59
N LEU A 505 22.10 -11.13 11.74
CA LEU A 505 22.77 -9.84 11.98
C LEU A 505 24.30 -9.99 11.95
N ALA A 506 24.83 -11.11 12.43
CA ALA A 506 26.26 -11.44 12.39
C ALA A 506 26.86 -11.49 10.98
N ASP A 507 26.05 -11.57 9.92
CA ASP A 507 26.54 -11.48 8.53
C ASP A 507 27.00 -10.05 8.18
N ILE A 508 26.56 -9.05 8.95
CA ILE A 508 26.74 -7.62 8.67
C ILE A 508 27.19 -6.81 9.89
N ILE A 509 27.57 -7.45 11.00
CA ILE A 509 28.20 -6.80 12.16
C ILE A 509 29.47 -7.56 12.52
N SER A 510 30.46 -6.85 13.04
CA SER A 510 31.68 -7.43 13.61
C SER A 510 31.99 -6.77 14.95
N THR A 511 32.86 -7.38 15.76
CA THR A 511 33.29 -6.83 17.06
C THR A 511 33.91 -5.43 16.94
N GLU A 512 34.54 -5.11 15.82
CA GLU A 512 35.09 -3.79 15.47
C GLU A 512 34.02 -2.70 15.39
N LEU A 513 32.79 -3.07 14.99
CA LEU A 513 31.63 -2.19 14.84
C LEU A 513 30.80 -2.06 16.12
N ILE A 514 31.28 -2.61 17.24
CA ILE A 514 30.59 -2.57 18.53
C ILE A 514 31.29 -1.59 19.49
N GLU A 515 30.50 -0.73 20.14
CA GLU A 515 30.93 0.18 21.20
C GLU A 515 30.06 0.04 22.46
N PRO A 516 30.46 -0.77 23.45
CA PRO A 516 29.71 -0.97 24.69
C PRO A 516 29.60 0.29 25.56
N HIS A 517 30.40 1.32 25.28
CA HIS A 517 30.47 2.55 26.06
C HIS A 517 30.55 3.80 25.16
N LEU A 518 29.40 4.24 24.64
CA LEU A 518 29.31 5.48 23.87
C LEU A 518 29.52 6.71 24.78
N SER A 519 30.32 7.66 24.30
CA SER A 519 30.76 8.84 25.03
C SER A 519 30.00 10.11 24.66
N GLY A 520 29.44 10.22 23.45
CA GLY A 520 28.69 11.40 22.99
C GLY A 520 27.53 11.79 23.92
N GLU A 521 27.28 13.09 24.09
CA GLU A 521 26.23 13.60 25.00
C GLU A 521 24.95 14.01 24.26
N THR A 522 25.07 14.37 22.98
CA THR A 522 23.94 14.66 22.10
C THR A 522 23.73 13.56 21.06
N ARG A 523 22.54 13.52 20.45
CA ARG A 523 22.23 12.62 19.32
C ARG A 523 23.31 12.71 18.24
N ASP A 524 23.68 13.93 17.87
CA ASP A 524 24.59 14.17 16.75
C ASP A 524 26.03 13.76 17.11
N ASP A 525 26.45 13.89 18.38
CA ASP A 525 27.73 13.34 18.87
C ASP A 525 27.78 11.81 18.77
N ILE A 526 26.68 11.14 19.14
CA ILE A 526 26.56 9.70 19.04
C ILE A 526 26.56 9.25 17.58
N ILE A 527 25.87 9.99 16.69
CA ILE A 527 25.92 9.72 15.24
C ILE A 527 27.37 9.80 14.74
N ASP A 528 28.12 10.81 15.14
CA ASP A 528 29.53 10.96 14.75
C ASP A 528 30.41 9.83 15.26
N GLU A 529 30.27 9.44 16.53
CA GLU A 529 30.99 8.32 17.14
C GLU A 529 30.70 7.00 16.40
N MET A 530 29.44 6.75 16.04
CA MET A 530 29.03 5.54 15.30
C MET A 530 29.53 5.54 13.85
N ILE A 531 29.57 6.70 13.18
CA ILE A 531 30.12 6.83 11.83
C ILE A 531 31.63 6.57 11.84
N GLN A 532 32.35 7.05 12.85
CA GLN A 532 33.77 6.74 13.01
C GLN A 532 34.03 5.24 13.18
N LYS A 533 33.15 4.50 13.87
CA LYS A 533 33.25 3.03 13.96
C LYS A 533 33.11 2.36 12.60
N LEU A 534 32.11 2.76 11.82
CA LEU A 534 31.91 2.25 10.45
C LEU A 534 33.10 2.58 9.54
N SER A 535 33.66 3.78 9.67
CA SER A 535 34.85 4.20 8.94
C SER A 535 36.09 3.36 9.28
N ARG A 536 36.40 3.21 10.58
CA ARG A 536 37.52 2.38 11.05
C ARG A 536 37.35 0.90 10.69
N GLY A 537 36.10 0.41 10.65
CA GLY A 537 35.77 -0.95 10.20
C GLY A 537 35.83 -1.15 8.68
N GLY A 538 36.25 -0.14 7.90
CA GLY A 538 36.39 -0.23 6.44
C GLY A 538 35.06 -0.33 5.70
N VAL A 539 33.97 0.17 6.27
CA VAL A 539 32.63 0.14 5.66
C VAL A 539 32.40 1.33 4.73
N LEU A 540 33.03 2.47 5.02
CA LEU A 540 32.73 3.76 4.38
C LEU A 540 33.85 4.21 3.44
N LEU A 541 33.46 4.71 2.26
CA LEU A 541 34.30 5.49 1.35
C LEU A 541 34.40 6.96 1.77
N SER A 542 33.36 7.48 2.44
CA SER A 542 33.30 8.88 2.89
C SER A 542 32.44 9.03 4.15
N GLU A 543 33.08 9.38 5.27
CA GLU A 543 32.38 9.72 6.52
C GLU A 543 31.39 10.86 6.32
N LYS A 544 31.83 11.94 5.66
CA LYS A 544 31.00 13.12 5.40
C LYS A 544 29.78 12.77 4.54
N GLY A 545 29.98 11.97 3.49
CA GLY A 545 28.89 11.55 2.61
C GLY A 545 27.87 10.65 3.32
N PHE A 546 28.32 9.78 4.22
CA PHE A 546 27.41 8.94 5.01
C PHE A 546 26.72 9.72 6.14
N LYS A 547 27.43 10.63 6.82
CA LYS A 547 26.86 11.53 7.83
C LYS A 547 25.70 12.34 7.28
N GLN A 548 25.88 12.92 6.09
CA GLN A 548 24.80 13.67 5.44
C GLN A 548 23.57 12.77 5.21
N ALA A 549 23.75 11.55 4.73
CA ALA A 549 22.64 10.62 4.51
C ALA A 549 21.90 10.24 5.81
N ILE A 550 22.61 10.08 6.93
CA ILE A 550 21.98 9.84 8.24
C ILE A 550 21.22 11.07 8.72
N LEU A 551 21.82 12.27 8.64
CA LEU A 551 21.16 13.49 9.08
C LEU A 551 19.93 13.82 8.23
N ASP A 552 20.00 13.64 6.91
CA ASP A 552 18.86 13.78 6.01
C ASP A 552 17.72 12.82 6.39
N ARG A 553 18.06 11.60 6.85
CA ARG A 553 17.08 10.63 7.33
C ARG A 553 16.47 11.04 8.67
N GLU A 554 17.27 11.48 9.64
CA GLU A 554 16.80 11.96 10.94
C GLU A 554 15.91 13.21 10.81
N GLN A 555 16.18 14.07 9.83
CA GLN A 555 15.35 15.26 9.55
C GLN A 555 13.94 14.90 9.06
N GLN A 556 13.76 13.73 8.44
CA GLN A 556 12.42 13.26 8.04
C GLN A 556 11.57 12.83 9.23
N GLY A 557 12.21 12.55 10.37
CA GLY A 557 11.59 12.12 11.61
C GLY A 557 12.57 11.28 12.42
N SER A 558 12.44 11.34 13.75
CA SER A 558 13.28 10.58 14.68
C SER A 558 13.34 9.10 14.31
N THR A 559 14.54 8.53 14.32
CA THR A 559 14.71 7.06 14.18
C THR A 559 14.65 6.33 15.52
N ALA A 560 14.31 7.02 16.60
CA ALA A 560 14.02 6.39 17.87
C ALA A 560 12.66 5.70 17.81
N ILE A 561 12.65 4.41 18.13
CA ILE A 561 11.44 3.57 18.10
C ILE A 561 10.80 3.43 19.48
N GLY A 562 11.34 4.14 20.48
CA GLY A 562 10.98 3.99 21.88
C GLY A 562 11.70 2.83 22.56
N MET A 563 11.29 2.50 23.79
CA MET A 563 11.85 1.40 24.59
C MET A 563 13.38 1.48 24.74
N ASN A 564 13.93 2.70 24.84
CA ASN A 564 15.36 3.00 24.88
C ASN A 564 16.17 2.61 23.62
N ILE A 565 15.55 2.56 22.44
CA ILE A 565 16.24 2.19 21.19
C ILE A 565 16.18 3.31 20.14
N ALA A 566 17.32 3.56 19.49
CA ALA A 566 17.40 4.32 18.24
C ALA A 566 18.08 3.52 17.12
N ILE A 567 17.55 3.65 15.90
CA ILE A 567 18.06 2.93 14.73
C ILE A 567 18.37 3.92 13.59
N PRO A 568 19.39 4.78 13.72
CA PRO A 568 19.79 5.67 12.65
C PRO A 568 20.20 4.85 11.42
N HIS A 569 19.66 5.17 10.24
CA HIS A 569 19.91 4.37 9.04
C HIS A 569 19.96 5.22 7.77
N GLY A 570 20.74 4.80 6.78
CA GLY A 570 20.87 5.55 5.53
C GLY A 570 21.35 4.68 4.38
N LYS A 571 20.85 4.97 3.18
CA LYS A 571 21.44 4.47 1.93
C LYS A 571 22.38 5.52 1.38
N SER A 572 23.62 5.14 1.06
CA SER A 572 24.60 6.10 0.53
C SER A 572 25.57 5.43 -0.44
N GLU A 573 26.02 6.18 -1.44
CA GLU A 573 27.16 5.80 -2.30
C GLU A 573 28.47 5.75 -1.51
N ALA A 574 28.50 6.39 -0.33
CA ALA A 574 29.63 6.36 0.58
C ALA A 574 29.79 5.03 1.35
N VAL A 575 28.90 4.04 1.13
CA VAL A 575 28.92 2.75 1.83
C VAL A 575 29.33 1.65 0.86
N MET A 576 30.36 0.87 1.20
CA MET A 576 30.90 -0.20 0.33
C MET A 576 30.10 -1.49 0.44
N LYS A 577 29.65 -1.84 1.64
CA LYS A 577 28.93 -3.09 1.94
C LYS A 577 27.86 -2.85 3.01
N PRO A 578 26.74 -3.59 3.01
CA PRO A 578 25.77 -3.51 4.10
C PRO A 578 26.44 -3.83 5.43
N SER A 579 26.24 -2.97 6.43
CA SER A 579 26.81 -3.17 7.77
C SER A 579 25.94 -2.51 8.84
N VAL A 580 26.01 -3.04 10.06
CA VAL A 580 25.39 -2.48 11.25
C VAL A 580 26.47 -2.21 12.29
N ALA A 581 26.51 -0.98 12.80
CA ALA A 581 27.26 -0.64 14.01
C ALA A 581 26.32 -0.61 15.21
N PHE A 582 26.78 -1.13 16.34
CA PHE A 582 26.00 -1.18 17.58
C PHE A 582 26.73 -0.45 18.71
N GLY A 583 26.00 0.34 19.48
CA GLY A 583 26.56 1.00 20.66
C GLY A 583 25.59 1.18 21.81
N ILE A 584 26.13 1.34 23.02
CA ILE A 584 25.36 1.50 24.25
C ILE A 584 25.70 2.83 24.94
N LYS A 585 24.71 3.72 25.07
CA LYS A 585 24.76 4.94 25.91
C LYS A 585 23.94 4.72 27.18
N ARG A 586 24.59 4.22 28.25
CA ARG A 586 23.90 3.75 29.47
C ARG A 586 23.11 4.83 30.21
N SER A 587 23.63 6.06 30.21
CA SER A 587 22.96 7.22 30.79
C SER A 587 21.67 7.57 30.06
N GLY A 588 21.52 7.16 28.79
CA GLY A 588 20.52 7.69 27.89
C GLY A 588 21.06 8.88 27.09
N VAL A 589 20.49 9.09 25.91
CA VAL A 589 20.61 10.31 25.12
C VAL A 589 19.22 10.67 24.57
N ASP A 590 18.88 11.96 24.58
CA ASP A 590 17.63 12.41 23.97
C ASP A 590 17.70 12.24 22.45
N TRP A 591 16.84 11.37 21.93
CA TRP A 591 16.68 11.10 20.50
C TRP A 591 15.29 11.51 20.00
N ASN A 592 14.53 12.28 20.77
CA ASN A 592 13.13 12.63 20.48
C ASN A 592 12.24 11.38 20.26
N SER A 593 12.35 10.38 21.12
CA SER A 593 11.52 9.17 21.07
C SER A 593 10.04 9.49 21.26
N LEU A 594 9.16 8.83 20.50
CA LEU A 594 7.70 9.04 20.57
C LEU A 594 7.11 8.72 21.95
N ASP A 595 7.73 7.80 22.70
CA ASP A 595 7.33 7.42 24.05
C ASP A 595 8.02 8.24 25.16
N GLY A 596 8.85 9.22 24.78
CA GLY A 596 9.63 10.04 25.70
C GLY A 596 10.84 9.33 26.34
N SER A 597 11.15 8.09 25.97
CA SER A 597 12.31 7.38 26.51
C SER A 597 13.62 7.88 25.90
N GLU A 598 14.65 8.04 26.72
CA GLU A 598 16.01 8.30 26.20
C GLU A 598 16.59 7.06 25.55
N ALA A 599 17.22 7.22 24.38
CA ALA A 599 17.83 6.12 23.66
C ALA A 599 19.09 5.64 24.40
N LYS A 600 19.20 4.32 24.60
CA LYS A 600 20.36 3.67 25.24
C LYS A 600 21.03 2.66 24.33
N LEU A 601 20.26 1.98 23.48
CA LEU A 601 20.74 1.02 22.49
C LEU A 601 20.67 1.65 21.10
N ILE A 602 21.81 1.79 20.45
CA ILE A 602 21.93 2.50 19.16
C ILE A 602 22.37 1.50 18.10
N PHE A 603 21.56 1.34 17.05
CA PHE A 603 21.85 0.46 15.91
C PHE A 603 21.96 1.28 14.64
N MET A 604 23.18 1.60 14.20
CA MET A 604 23.39 2.36 12.97
C MET A 604 23.47 1.44 11.77
N ILE A 605 22.53 1.58 10.82
CA ILE A 605 22.49 0.75 9.60
C ILE A 605 23.07 1.52 8.42
N ALA A 606 24.15 1.00 7.83
CA ALA A 606 24.78 1.51 6.62
C ALA A 606 24.50 0.56 5.44
N VAL A 607 23.90 1.06 4.35
CA VAL A 607 23.62 0.25 3.16
C VAL A 607 24.09 1.00 1.89
N PRO A 608 24.74 0.31 0.93
CA PRO A 608 25.07 0.91 -0.38
C PRO A 608 23.83 1.35 -1.13
N LYS A 609 23.93 2.44 -1.90
CA LYS A 609 22.80 2.96 -2.69
C LYS A 609 22.36 2.00 -3.82
N GLU A 610 23.31 1.26 -4.39
CA GLU A 610 23.09 0.31 -5.49
C GLU A 610 22.55 -1.05 -5.03
N SER A 611 22.51 -1.30 -3.72
CA SER A 611 21.92 -2.51 -3.16
C SER A 611 20.42 -2.55 -3.46
N GLY A 612 20.00 -3.52 -4.28
CA GLY A 612 18.62 -3.72 -4.71
C GLY A 612 17.58 -3.50 -3.60
N GLY A 613 16.50 -2.81 -3.94
CA GLY A 613 15.49 -2.33 -2.99
C GLY A 613 14.91 -3.44 -2.14
N ASN A 614 15.40 -3.56 -0.90
CA ASN A 614 14.74 -4.06 0.33
C ASN A 614 15.73 -4.44 1.45
N GLN A 615 17.06 -4.41 1.22
CA GLN A 615 18.04 -4.83 2.24
C GLN A 615 17.96 -4.07 3.57
N HIS A 616 17.90 -2.74 3.54
CA HIS A 616 17.70 -1.95 4.77
C HIS A 616 16.40 -2.30 5.52
N LEU A 617 15.31 -2.59 4.81
CA LEU A 617 14.04 -3.01 5.42
C LEU A 617 14.14 -4.40 6.05
N LYS A 618 14.88 -5.33 5.43
CA LYS A 618 15.13 -6.65 5.98
C LYS A 618 15.92 -6.56 7.30
N ILE A 619 16.98 -5.75 7.34
CA ILE A 619 17.77 -5.51 8.55
C ILE A 619 16.90 -4.87 9.64
N LEU A 620 16.11 -3.84 9.28
CA LEU A 620 15.16 -3.20 10.20
C LEU A 620 14.13 -4.19 10.75
N GLN A 621 13.61 -5.10 9.92
CA GLN A 621 12.65 -6.12 10.35
C GLN A 621 13.27 -7.12 11.34
N MET A 622 14.50 -7.59 11.08
CA MET A 622 15.22 -8.51 11.96
C MET A 622 15.49 -7.87 13.33
N LEU A 623 16.03 -6.63 13.33
CA LEU A 623 16.28 -5.86 14.54
C LEU A 623 14.98 -5.61 15.31
N SER A 624 13.93 -5.10 14.66
CA SER A 624 12.66 -4.76 15.31
C SER A 624 12.01 -5.99 15.96
N ARG A 625 12.06 -7.15 15.30
CA ARG A 625 11.49 -8.40 15.83
C ARG A 625 12.14 -8.83 17.14
N LYS A 626 13.48 -8.90 17.18
CA LYS A 626 14.19 -9.34 18.40
C LYS A 626 14.14 -8.27 19.49
N LEU A 627 14.26 -7.00 19.11
CA LEU A 627 14.29 -5.90 20.07
C LEU A 627 12.94 -5.63 20.74
N MET A 628 11.81 -6.17 20.26
CA MET A 628 10.55 -6.13 20.99
C MET A 628 10.55 -7.00 22.28
N ASP A 629 11.48 -7.94 22.43
CA ASP A 629 11.61 -8.75 23.64
C ASP A 629 12.33 -7.96 24.77
N ASP A 630 11.57 -7.62 25.82
CA ASP A 630 12.04 -6.92 27.01
C ASP A 630 13.20 -7.63 27.73
N SER A 631 13.18 -8.97 27.79
CA SER A 631 14.24 -9.76 28.42
C SER A 631 15.54 -9.64 27.63
N TYR A 632 15.43 -9.73 26.31
CA TYR A 632 16.56 -9.57 25.41
C TYR A 632 17.18 -8.16 25.51
N ARG A 633 16.36 -7.10 25.50
CA ARG A 633 16.87 -5.71 25.68
C ARG A 633 17.59 -5.52 27.01
N LYS A 634 17.07 -6.09 28.10
CA LYS A 634 17.71 -6.02 29.43
C LYS A 634 19.06 -6.75 29.45
N ARG A 635 19.16 -7.93 28.82
CA ARG A 635 20.44 -8.65 28.64
C ARG A 635 21.43 -7.78 27.85
N LEU A 636 20.99 -7.21 26.73
CA LEU A 636 21.86 -6.40 25.87
C LEU A 636 22.34 -5.12 26.57
N LEU A 637 21.49 -4.47 27.38
CA LEU A 637 21.88 -3.34 28.24
C LEU A 637 22.86 -3.75 29.36
N SER A 638 22.96 -5.01 29.72
CA SER A 638 23.84 -5.47 30.81
C SER A 638 25.29 -5.72 30.37
N VAL A 639 25.52 -5.89 29.06
CA VAL A 639 26.80 -6.24 28.43
C VAL A 639 27.92 -5.25 28.74
N ARG A 640 29.10 -5.75 29.10
CA ARG A 640 30.28 -4.92 29.40
C ARG A 640 31.39 -4.99 28.35
N THR A 641 31.42 -6.05 27.55
CA THR A 641 32.48 -6.29 26.56
C THR A 641 31.91 -6.36 25.14
N LYS A 642 32.78 -6.20 24.13
CA LYS A 642 32.36 -6.29 22.72
C LYS A 642 31.97 -7.71 22.34
N GLU A 643 32.66 -8.68 22.95
CA GLU A 643 32.48 -10.10 22.74
C GLU A 643 31.12 -10.56 23.26
N GLU A 644 30.75 -10.18 24.49
CA GLU A 644 29.42 -10.43 25.06
C GLU A 644 28.30 -9.81 24.20
N ALA A 645 28.52 -8.59 23.67
CA ALA A 645 27.55 -7.94 22.80
C ALA A 645 27.40 -8.72 21.50
N TYR A 646 28.52 -9.11 20.88
CA TYR A 646 28.52 -9.86 19.63
C TYR A 646 27.80 -11.21 19.77
N GLU A 647 28.06 -11.96 20.83
CA GLU A 647 27.36 -13.22 21.12
C GLU A 647 25.84 -13.04 21.22
N LEU A 648 25.37 -12.00 21.91
CA LEU A 648 23.94 -11.70 21.99
C LEU A 648 23.35 -11.27 20.63
N LEU A 649 24.10 -10.49 19.85
CA LEU A 649 23.65 -9.98 18.55
C LEU A 649 23.61 -11.07 17.48
N ASP A 650 24.39 -12.14 17.61
CA ASP A 650 24.32 -13.34 16.74
C ASP A 650 22.98 -14.09 16.88
N GLU A 651 22.25 -13.91 18.00
CA GLU A 651 20.90 -14.46 18.16
C GLU A 651 19.82 -13.79 17.26
N ILE A 652 20.17 -12.73 16.52
CA ILE A 652 19.25 -11.99 15.64
C ILE A 652 19.28 -12.60 14.22
N ILE A 653 18.25 -13.39 13.92
CA ILE A 653 17.97 -14.03 12.60
C ILE A 653 16.86 -13.26 11.90
#